data_AF-A0A8C1Q079-F1
#
_entry.id   AF-A0A8C1Q079-F1
#
_cell.length_a   1.000
_cell.length_b   1.000
_cell.length_c   1.000
_cell.angle_alpha   90.00
_cell.angle_beta   90.00
_cell.angle_gamma   90.00
#
_symmetry.space_group_name_H-M   'P 1'
#
loop_
_entity.id
_entity.type
_entity.pdbx_description
1 polymer ?
#
loop_
_entity_poly.entity_id
_entity_poly.type
_entity_poly.pdbx_seq_one_letter_code
_entity_poly.pdbx_strand_id
1 'polypeptide(L)'
;MLEHIEPAELQCTVAVERLNPAGQAIKRQLIRKGTVTLGRNEFQEMVLRVHDGKAPQNFMLRDFQLFTRFAKDGKCTVKFIPESTQVLVSDCPPDRLKMFLKTLSIKHQASQGIKPMSDRDKLRAGLPRAFETLSPLQLKDVQKANEMRSKVNAPIQPKGPTERSVNKVLGERKQVKRPRPDCDASPVKALHPNKKPLLVLPVAQKLSKEQTAVLNAVLSGKNVFFTGSAGTGKSFLLKRIIGSLPPKSTYATASTGVAACHIGGTTLHSFAGIGSGSAPLEQCIELAQRPGVMQHWTSCKHLVIDEISMVEAEFFDKLEAIARSIRRSTEPFGGIQLIVCGDFLQLPPVTKGKDKANFCFQSRSWRKCIHMNLELTEVRRQTDKAFISLLQAVRVGRVTEEVTAQLLRSAYHSIERDGILATRLCTHKDDVELTNENKLKQLPGVMRVFEAVDSDPMLFQTIDALSPVSRMLQLKVGAQVMLTKNLDVQRGLVNGARGVVVDFQPGNQGLPRVRFLCGAVEVIKRERWMFKASGGLYLSRQQLPLKLAWAISIHKSQGMTLDCVEISLARVFESGQAYVALSRARSLEGLRVMDFNPRVVQANQDVLLFYKRLRKERLLMQSSMNDFVGQSYKENSRW
;
A
#
# COMPACT_ATOMS: atom_id res chain seq x y z
N MET A 1 16.21 -7.45 -16.53
CA MET A 1 16.13 -6.01 -16.86
C MET A 1 15.23 -5.23 -15.89
N LEU A 2 15.57 -5.20 -14.59
CA LEU A 2 15.17 -4.12 -13.67
C LEU A 2 16.30 -3.05 -13.60
N GLU A 3 17.24 -3.12 -14.54
CA GLU A 3 18.54 -2.42 -14.55
C GLU A 3 18.52 -1.06 -15.25
N HIS A 4 17.40 -0.65 -15.86
CA HIS A 4 17.31 0.60 -16.65
C HIS A 4 16.51 1.73 -16.00
N ILE A 5 16.31 1.73 -14.68
CA ILE A 5 15.73 2.89 -13.99
C ILE A 5 16.84 3.57 -13.21
N GLU A 6 17.40 4.65 -13.75
CA GLU A 6 18.41 5.46 -13.07
C GLU A 6 17.84 6.01 -11.75
N PRO A 7 18.34 5.57 -10.58
CA PRO A 7 17.79 5.99 -9.29
C PRO A 7 18.07 7.45 -8.92
N ALA A 8 18.78 8.17 -9.81
CA ALA A 8 19.20 9.55 -9.65
C ALA A 8 18.33 10.55 -10.44
N GLU A 9 17.37 10.09 -11.25
CA GLU A 9 16.52 10.95 -12.08
C GLU A 9 15.03 10.82 -11.71
N LEU A 10 14.34 11.95 -11.61
CA LEU A 10 12.90 12.04 -11.35
C LEU A 10 12.20 12.94 -12.35
N GLN A 11 11.21 12.42 -13.05
CA GLN A 11 10.25 13.23 -13.81
C GLN A 11 9.10 13.65 -12.89
N CYS A 12 8.87 14.95 -12.74
CA CYS A 12 7.93 15.50 -11.77
C CYS A 12 7.55 16.96 -12.07
N THR A 13 6.57 17.48 -11.33
CA THR A 13 6.28 18.91 -11.29
C THR A 13 7.14 19.57 -10.22
N VAL A 14 7.97 20.54 -10.62
CA VAL A 14 8.89 21.25 -9.72
C VAL A 14 8.46 22.71 -9.60
N ALA A 15 8.39 23.23 -8.38
CA ALA A 15 8.29 24.66 -8.13
C ALA A 15 9.57 25.14 -7.45
N VAL A 16 10.26 26.09 -8.09
CA VAL A 16 11.44 26.75 -7.52
C VAL A 16 10.98 28.09 -6.96
N GLU A 17 11.18 28.31 -5.67
CA GLU A 17 10.76 29.52 -4.96
C GLU A 17 11.95 30.19 -4.28
N ARG A 18 12.16 31.49 -4.51
CA ARG A 18 13.11 32.31 -3.74
C ARG A 18 12.38 32.93 -2.54
N LEU A 19 12.95 32.79 -1.36
CA LEU A 19 12.38 33.22 -0.10
C LEU A 19 13.02 34.53 0.39
N ASN A 20 12.21 35.40 0.98
CA ASN A 20 12.66 36.52 1.79
C ASN A 20 13.16 36.04 3.16
N PRO A 21 13.89 36.89 3.93
CA PRO A 21 14.28 36.59 5.31
C PRO A 21 13.10 36.22 6.23
N ALA A 22 11.90 36.74 5.93
CA ALA A 22 10.65 36.43 6.60
C ALA A 22 9.98 35.11 6.14
N GLY A 23 10.59 34.35 5.22
CA GLY A 23 10.10 33.06 4.75
C GLY A 23 8.98 33.09 3.69
N GLN A 24 8.64 34.27 3.16
CA GLN A 24 7.65 34.42 2.07
C GLN A 24 8.30 34.29 0.69
N ALA A 25 7.60 33.68 -0.27
CA ALA A 25 8.09 33.48 -1.64
C ALA A 25 8.03 34.78 -2.46
N ILE A 26 9.19 35.31 -2.83
CA ILE A 26 9.36 36.53 -3.65
C ILE A 26 9.10 36.20 -5.12
N LYS A 27 9.60 35.05 -5.57
CA LYS A 27 9.54 34.62 -6.96
C LYS A 27 9.31 33.12 -7.00
N ARG A 28 8.29 32.69 -7.74
CA ARG A 28 7.91 31.29 -7.93
C ARG A 28 7.94 30.92 -9.40
N GLN A 29 8.77 29.95 -9.76
CA GLN A 29 8.81 29.36 -11.09
C GLN A 29 8.24 27.94 -11.03
N LEU A 30 7.15 27.69 -11.75
CA LEU A 30 6.51 26.38 -11.81
C LEU A 30 6.88 25.67 -13.13
N ILE A 31 7.56 24.53 -13.00
CA ILE A 31 7.93 23.64 -14.10
C ILE A 31 7.03 22.40 -14.02
N ARG A 32 6.09 22.25 -14.96
CA ARG A 32 5.08 21.17 -14.90
C ARG A 32 5.63 19.79 -15.31
N LYS A 33 6.59 19.74 -16.24
CA LYS A 33 7.24 18.52 -16.74
C LYS A 33 8.76 18.55 -16.52
N GLY A 34 9.15 18.86 -15.28
CA GLY A 34 10.56 18.99 -14.92
C GLY A 34 11.20 17.62 -14.70
N THR A 35 12.47 17.53 -15.10
CA THR A 35 13.35 16.44 -14.74
C THR A 35 14.30 16.93 -13.65
N VAL A 36 14.35 16.20 -12.54
CA VAL A 36 15.23 16.45 -11.41
C VAL A 36 16.28 15.35 -11.37
N THR A 37 17.53 15.72 -11.59
CA THR A 37 18.67 14.82 -11.62
C THR A 37 19.60 15.11 -10.45
N LEU A 38 20.04 14.06 -9.77
CA LEU A 38 21.15 14.14 -8.82
C LEU A 38 22.45 13.78 -9.53
N GLY A 39 23.42 14.68 -9.46
CA GLY A 39 24.74 14.47 -10.04
C GLY A 39 25.85 15.05 -9.19
N ARG A 40 27.06 14.94 -9.74
CA ARG A 40 28.24 15.67 -9.27
C ARG A 40 28.65 16.68 -10.33
N ASN A 41 29.12 17.84 -9.90
CA ASN A 41 29.79 18.79 -10.78
C ASN A 41 31.25 18.38 -11.05
N GLU A 42 31.96 19.14 -11.88
CA GLU A 42 33.39 18.95 -12.18
C GLU A 42 34.30 18.89 -10.94
N PHE A 43 33.83 19.37 -9.78
CA PHE A 43 34.56 19.38 -8.50
C PHE A 43 34.10 18.27 -7.53
N GLN A 44 33.37 17.25 -8.02
CA GLN A 44 32.81 16.15 -7.21
C GLN A 44 31.79 16.59 -6.14
N GLU A 45 31.31 17.84 -6.17
CA GLU A 45 30.29 18.34 -5.26
C GLU A 45 28.91 17.87 -5.71
N MET A 46 28.06 17.48 -4.76
CA MET A 46 26.70 17.03 -5.02
C MET A 46 25.83 18.19 -5.49
N VAL A 47 25.18 18.02 -6.65
CA VAL A 47 24.31 19.03 -7.26
C VAL A 47 22.94 18.43 -7.55
N LEU A 48 21.89 19.18 -7.19
CA LEU A 48 20.53 18.93 -7.64
C LEU A 48 20.27 19.74 -8.91
N ARG A 49 20.14 19.06 -10.04
CA ARG A 49 19.84 19.68 -11.33
C ARG A 49 18.34 19.60 -11.61
N VAL A 50 17.75 20.72 -12.01
CA VAL A 50 16.35 20.82 -12.45
C VAL A 50 16.33 21.35 -13.88
N HIS A 51 15.70 20.63 -14.81
CA HIS A 51 15.56 21.07 -16.20
C HIS A 51 14.20 20.69 -16.79
N ASP A 52 13.75 21.46 -17.79
CA ASP A 52 12.48 21.24 -18.53
C ASP A 52 12.76 21.04 -20.04
N GLY A 53 13.95 20.52 -20.38
CA GLY A 53 14.47 20.49 -21.75
C GLY A 53 15.11 21.79 -22.24
N LYS A 54 15.11 22.84 -21.41
CA LYS A 54 15.84 24.11 -21.59
C LYS A 54 17.08 24.18 -20.68
N ALA A 55 17.73 25.34 -20.59
CA ALA A 55 18.91 25.56 -19.75
C ALA A 55 18.71 25.01 -18.31
N PRO A 56 19.59 24.13 -17.83
CA PRO A 56 19.45 23.48 -16.53
C PRO A 56 19.74 24.44 -15.37
N GLN A 57 18.94 24.38 -14.31
CA GLN A 57 19.20 25.06 -13.05
C GLN A 57 19.91 24.09 -12.10
N ASN A 58 21.08 24.47 -11.60
CA ASN A 58 21.91 23.65 -10.71
C ASN A 58 21.89 24.24 -9.31
N PHE A 59 21.53 23.45 -8.31
CA PHE A 59 21.53 23.84 -6.89
C PHE A 59 22.57 23.02 -6.12
N MET A 60 23.47 23.69 -5.41
CA MET A 60 24.54 23.01 -4.65
C MET A 60 23.99 22.41 -3.35
N LEU A 61 24.18 21.10 -3.13
CA LEU A 61 23.71 20.39 -1.93
C LEU A 61 24.75 20.44 -0.80
N ARG A 62 25.21 21.65 -0.42
CA ARG A 62 26.11 21.86 0.73
C ARG A 62 25.31 21.89 2.04
N ASP A 63 24.55 22.95 2.24
CA ASP A 63 23.67 23.15 3.40
C ASP A 63 22.21 23.20 2.98
N PHE A 64 21.52 22.07 3.12
CA PHE A 64 20.10 21.94 2.76
C PHE A 64 19.29 21.25 3.86
N GLN A 65 18.01 21.60 3.93
CA GLN A 65 17.02 20.94 4.77
C GLN A 65 16.05 20.15 3.89
N LEU A 66 15.84 18.88 4.23
CA LEU A 66 14.99 17.97 3.50
C LEU A 66 13.67 17.78 4.25
N PHE A 67 12.55 18.20 3.66
CA PHE A 67 11.22 17.99 4.20
C PHE A 67 10.53 16.84 3.47
N THR A 68 10.37 15.71 4.17
CA THR A 68 9.85 14.46 3.59
C THR A 68 8.48 14.04 4.15
N ARG A 69 7.79 14.94 4.86
CA ARG A 69 6.49 14.65 5.51
C ARG A 69 5.47 14.07 4.53
N PHE A 70 5.48 14.55 3.28
CA PHE A 70 4.55 14.16 2.22
C PHE A 70 5.18 13.27 1.14
N ALA A 71 6.33 12.63 1.43
CA ALA A 71 7.02 11.78 0.45
C ALA A 71 6.17 10.57 0.02
N LYS A 72 5.26 10.09 0.89
CA LYS A 72 4.28 9.04 0.56
C LYS A 72 3.27 9.49 -0.50
N ASP A 73 3.01 10.79 -0.59
CA ASP A 73 2.09 11.40 -1.57
C ASP A 73 2.83 11.90 -2.82
N GLY A 74 4.10 11.50 -2.99
CA GLY A 74 4.93 11.93 -4.11
C GLY A 74 5.36 13.39 -4.06
N LYS A 75 5.46 13.97 -2.84
CA LYS A 75 5.87 15.37 -2.61
C LYS A 75 7.07 15.46 -1.68
N CYS A 76 8.03 16.33 -1.99
CA CYS A 76 9.09 16.70 -1.05
C CYS A 76 9.52 18.15 -1.26
N THR A 77 10.10 18.75 -0.22
CA THR A 77 10.70 20.08 -0.33
C THR A 77 12.16 20.00 0.05
N VAL A 78 13.03 20.56 -0.78
CA VAL A 78 14.45 20.75 -0.51
C VAL A 78 14.67 22.24 -0.33
N LYS A 79 15.05 22.67 0.88
CA LYS A 79 15.34 24.08 1.19
C LYS A 79 16.85 24.27 1.26
N PHE A 80 17.37 25.19 0.46
CA PHE A 80 18.79 25.55 0.42
C PHE A 80 19.02 26.76 1.33
N ILE A 81 19.87 26.61 2.34
CA ILE A 81 20.09 27.63 3.39
C ILE A 81 20.88 28.83 2.84
N PRO A 82 22.00 28.66 2.11
CA PRO A 82 22.82 29.79 1.65
C PRO A 82 22.13 30.64 0.58
N GLU A 83 21.26 30.02 -0.22
CA GLU A 83 20.64 30.65 -1.39
C GLU A 83 19.21 31.15 -1.12
N SER A 84 18.70 31.00 0.12
CA SER A 84 17.30 31.26 0.50
C SER A 84 16.28 30.73 -0.52
N THR A 85 16.58 29.60 -1.16
CA THR A 85 15.79 29.04 -2.25
C THR A 85 15.19 27.72 -1.81
N GLN A 86 13.95 27.45 -2.18
CA GLN A 86 13.30 26.17 -1.94
C GLN A 86 12.81 25.54 -3.25
N VAL A 87 13.08 24.25 -3.38
CA VAL A 87 12.65 23.43 -4.52
C VAL A 87 11.59 22.47 -4.01
N LEU A 88 10.35 22.69 -4.45
CA LEU A 88 9.21 21.84 -4.14
C LEU A 88 9.01 20.86 -5.29
N VAL A 89 9.21 19.57 -5.01
CA VAL A 89 8.94 18.49 -5.94
C VAL A 89 7.55 17.92 -5.64
N SER A 90 6.73 17.75 -6.66
CA SER A 90 5.39 17.19 -6.55
C SER A 90 5.03 16.32 -7.76
N ASP A 91 4.05 15.42 -7.60
CA ASP A 91 3.61 14.50 -8.66
C ASP A 91 4.67 13.49 -9.13
N CYS A 92 5.60 13.15 -8.24
CA CYS A 92 6.57 12.09 -8.51
C CYS A 92 6.01 10.74 -8.06
N PRO A 93 6.25 9.63 -8.80
CA PRO A 93 5.98 8.29 -8.30
C PRO A 93 6.59 8.09 -6.90
N PRO A 94 5.79 7.76 -5.86
CA PRO A 94 6.26 7.70 -4.47
C PRO A 94 7.43 6.74 -4.26
N ASP A 95 7.45 5.62 -4.99
CA ASP A 95 8.53 4.64 -4.87
C ASP A 95 9.84 5.18 -5.46
N ARG A 96 9.79 5.89 -6.59
CA ARG A 96 10.96 6.55 -7.17
C ARG A 96 11.44 7.68 -6.27
N LEU A 97 10.52 8.50 -5.75
CA LEU A 97 10.87 9.58 -4.82
C LEU A 97 11.53 9.04 -3.56
N LYS A 98 11.01 7.97 -2.97
CA LYS A 98 11.60 7.34 -1.79
C LYS A 98 13.00 6.79 -2.05
N MET A 99 13.23 6.19 -3.22
CA MET A 99 14.55 5.73 -3.64
C MET A 99 15.50 6.92 -3.81
N PHE A 100 15.08 7.97 -4.53
CA PHE A 100 15.85 9.19 -4.75
C PHE A 100 16.23 9.90 -3.44
N LEU A 101 15.28 10.08 -2.52
CA LEU A 101 15.52 10.71 -1.21
C LEU A 101 16.47 9.88 -0.34
N LYS A 102 16.36 8.54 -0.40
CA LYS A 102 17.32 7.64 0.26
C LYS A 102 18.71 7.77 -0.37
N THR A 103 18.81 7.76 -1.70
CA THR A 103 20.08 7.96 -2.42
C THR A 103 20.72 9.28 -2.03
N LEU A 104 19.95 10.37 -2.05
CA LEU A 104 20.38 11.71 -1.65
C LEU A 104 20.89 11.72 -0.20
N SER A 105 20.11 11.17 0.74
CA SER A 105 20.48 11.16 2.15
C SER A 105 21.73 10.33 2.45
N ILE A 106 21.84 9.14 1.85
CA ILE A 106 22.98 8.23 2.03
C ILE A 106 24.24 8.82 1.40
N LYS A 107 24.17 9.29 0.15
CA LYS A 107 25.33 9.85 -0.56
C LYS A 107 25.80 11.18 0.04
N HIS A 108 24.88 12.04 0.50
CA HIS A 108 25.26 13.25 1.22
C HIS A 108 26.00 12.91 2.52
N GLN A 109 25.50 11.96 3.31
CA GLN A 109 26.17 11.53 4.55
C GLN A 109 27.53 10.88 4.30
N ALA A 110 27.67 10.08 3.24
CA ALA A 110 28.96 9.53 2.83
C ALA A 110 29.94 10.62 2.37
N SER A 111 29.44 11.75 1.84
CA SER A 111 30.25 12.88 1.36
C SER A 111 30.66 13.86 2.46
N GLN A 112 30.05 13.83 3.65
CA GLN A 112 30.32 14.74 4.78
C GLN A 112 31.70 14.54 5.46
N GLY A 113 32.64 13.85 4.82
CA GLY A 113 34.03 13.71 5.27
C GLY A 113 35.07 14.17 4.23
N ILE A 114 34.64 14.57 3.04
CA ILE A 114 35.53 15.05 1.97
C ILE A 114 35.65 16.56 2.11
N LYS A 115 36.86 17.09 2.33
CA LYS A 115 37.08 18.54 2.38
C LYS A 115 36.74 19.15 1.01
N PRO A 116 35.89 20.18 0.95
CA PRO A 116 35.62 20.88 -0.31
C PRO A 116 36.92 21.51 -0.83
N MET A 117 37.14 21.45 -2.14
CA MET A 117 38.28 22.15 -2.76
C MET A 117 38.16 23.67 -2.51
N SER A 118 39.29 24.29 -2.18
CA SER A 118 39.43 25.74 -2.04
C SER A 118 39.06 26.45 -3.34
N ASP A 119 38.47 27.64 -3.26
CA ASP A 119 38.10 28.43 -4.44
C ASP A 119 39.32 28.74 -5.33
N ARG A 120 40.52 28.81 -4.72
CA ARG A 120 41.80 28.94 -5.43
C ARG A 120 42.17 27.70 -6.25
N ASP A 121 41.84 26.50 -5.77
CA ASP A 121 42.09 25.23 -6.47
C ASP A 121 41.05 24.98 -7.57
N LYS A 122 39.81 25.43 -7.36
CA LYS A 122 38.74 25.39 -8.36
C LYS A 122 39.05 26.25 -9.59
N LEU A 123 39.60 27.44 -9.37
CA LEU A 123 40.04 28.35 -10.44
C LEU A 123 41.27 27.81 -11.21
N ARG A 124 42.11 27.01 -10.56
CA ARG A 124 43.31 26.41 -11.17
C ARG A 124 43.04 25.15 -11.99
N ALA A 125 41.96 24.43 -11.68
CA ALA A 125 41.74 23.09 -12.24
C ALA A 125 41.31 23.09 -13.72
N GLY A 126 40.84 24.21 -14.27
CA GLY A 126 40.56 24.36 -15.72
C GLY A 126 39.61 23.31 -16.33
N LEU A 127 38.81 22.63 -15.50
CA LEU A 127 37.97 21.51 -15.93
C LEU A 127 36.75 22.03 -16.72
N PRO A 128 36.39 21.40 -17.85
CA PRO A 128 35.15 21.71 -18.56
C PRO A 128 33.93 21.45 -17.67
N ARG A 129 32.83 22.19 -17.89
CA ARG A 129 31.59 22.05 -17.12
C ARG A 129 30.96 20.67 -17.33
N ALA A 130 31.36 19.69 -16.52
CA ALA A 130 30.91 18.31 -16.60
C ALA A 130 29.89 18.01 -15.49
N PHE A 131 28.81 17.34 -15.84
CA PHE A 131 27.84 16.84 -14.87
C PHE A 131 27.67 15.35 -15.08
N GLU A 132 28.08 14.60 -14.08
CA GLU A 132 27.92 13.15 -14.04
C GLU A 132 26.72 12.81 -13.18
N THR A 133 25.80 12.01 -13.71
CA THR A 133 24.69 11.45 -12.94
C THR A 133 25.23 10.56 -11.83
N LEU A 134 24.58 10.60 -10.66
CA LEU A 134 25.04 9.79 -9.53
C LEU A 134 24.86 8.30 -9.83
N SER A 135 25.95 7.55 -9.65
CA SER A 135 25.93 6.09 -9.69
C SER A 135 24.85 5.48 -8.77
N PRO A 136 24.30 4.29 -9.10
CA PRO A 136 23.38 3.58 -8.21
C PRO A 136 23.97 3.35 -6.81
N LEU A 137 23.12 3.32 -5.78
CA LEU A 137 23.54 3.08 -4.38
C LEU A 137 24.29 1.75 -4.24
N GLN A 138 25.56 1.79 -3.84
CA GLN A 138 26.37 0.59 -3.57
C GLN A 138 26.39 0.25 -2.07
N LEU A 139 26.66 -1.02 -1.75
CA LEU A 139 26.81 -1.49 -0.35
C LEU A 139 27.88 -0.69 0.41
N LYS A 140 28.95 -0.28 -0.27
CA LYS A 140 30.05 0.53 0.26
C LYS A 140 29.58 1.93 0.69
N ASP A 141 28.62 2.52 -0.02
CA ASP A 141 28.06 3.85 0.32
C ASP A 141 27.25 3.80 1.61
N VAL A 142 26.48 2.71 1.80
CA VAL A 142 25.67 2.49 3.01
C VAL A 142 26.56 2.22 4.22
N GLN A 143 27.64 1.44 4.04
CA GLN A 143 28.63 1.19 5.10
C GLN A 143 29.32 2.48 5.54
N LYS A 144 29.84 3.29 4.58
CA LYS A 144 30.45 4.59 4.89
C LYS A 144 29.48 5.55 5.58
N ALA A 145 28.22 5.62 5.15
CA ALA A 145 27.20 6.46 5.78
C ALA A 145 26.90 6.01 7.22
N ASN A 146 26.86 4.69 7.47
CA ASN A 146 26.69 4.14 8.82
C ASN A 146 27.91 4.38 9.71
N GLU A 147 29.13 4.24 9.19
CA GLU A 147 30.37 4.55 9.91
C GLU A 147 30.41 6.02 10.34
N MET A 148 30.05 6.95 9.45
CA MET A 148 29.97 8.38 9.77
C MET A 148 28.88 8.67 10.82
N ARG A 149 27.71 8.02 10.75
CA ARG A 149 26.69 8.10 11.81
C ARG A 149 27.17 7.55 13.14
N SER A 150 28.02 6.54 13.13
CA SER A 150 28.59 5.94 14.34
C SER A 150 29.61 6.88 14.99
N LYS A 151 30.43 7.57 14.18
CA LYS A 151 31.42 8.55 14.63
C LYS A 151 30.78 9.82 15.21
N VAL A 152 29.70 10.31 14.63
CA VAL A 152 28.94 11.48 15.16
C VAL A 152 28.18 11.14 16.45
N ASN A 153 27.79 9.88 16.65
CA ASN A 153 27.10 9.41 17.85
C ASN A 153 28.04 8.78 18.90
N ALA A 154 29.36 8.81 18.68
CA ALA A 154 30.32 8.34 19.68
C ALA A 154 30.45 9.39 20.80
N PRO A 155 30.43 9.00 22.08
CA PRO A 155 30.71 9.94 23.17
C PRO A 155 32.12 10.51 22.99
N ILE A 156 32.24 11.83 23.10
CA ILE A 156 33.51 12.55 23.04
C ILE A 156 34.40 11.98 24.17
N GLN A 157 35.42 11.20 23.82
CA GLN A 157 36.48 10.86 24.76
C GLN A 157 37.32 12.12 25.00
N PRO A 158 37.63 12.48 26.26
CA PRO A 158 38.53 13.59 26.53
C PRO A 158 39.91 13.26 25.98
N LYS A 159 40.47 14.15 25.15
CA LYS A 159 41.85 14.05 24.67
C LYS A 159 42.78 13.99 25.87
N GLY A 160 43.55 12.90 25.99
CA GLY A 160 44.67 12.81 26.93
C GLY A 160 45.71 13.90 26.62
N PRO A 161 46.38 14.46 27.64
CA PRO A 161 47.32 15.53 27.44
C PRO A 161 48.61 15.01 26.81
N THR A 162 49.04 15.70 25.76
CA THR A 162 50.38 15.60 25.16
C THR A 162 51.44 15.99 26.19
N GLU A 163 52.43 15.12 26.38
CA GLU A 163 53.67 15.39 27.11
C GLU A 163 54.37 16.64 26.56
N ARG A 164 54.52 17.67 27.40
CA ARG A 164 55.64 18.63 27.33
C ARG A 164 56.02 19.04 28.75
N SER A 165 57.33 18.94 28.99
CA SER A 165 58.11 19.25 30.18
C SER A 165 57.67 20.48 31.00
N VAL A 166 57.75 20.41 32.33
CA VAL A 166 58.67 21.17 33.22
C VAL A 166 58.29 20.94 34.69
N ASN A 167 59.32 20.93 35.53
CA ASN A 167 59.44 20.63 36.97
C ASN A 167 58.37 21.15 37.95
N LYS A 168 58.20 20.33 39.01
CA LYS A 168 57.85 20.59 40.43
C LYS A 168 57.68 22.07 40.84
N VAL A 169 56.64 22.36 41.63
CA VAL A 169 56.70 22.52 43.11
C VAL A 169 55.26 22.65 43.68
N LEU A 170 55.10 22.11 44.89
CA LEU A 170 53.90 21.92 45.72
C LEU A 170 53.17 23.20 46.17
N GLY A 171 51.89 23.04 46.49
CA GLY A 171 51.14 23.95 47.37
C GLY A 171 49.70 23.48 47.63
N GLU A 172 49.50 22.70 48.69
CA GLU A 172 48.22 22.23 49.22
C GLU A 172 47.22 23.37 49.54
N ARG A 173 45.91 23.08 49.45
CA ARG A 173 44.98 23.35 50.58
C ARG A 173 43.71 22.49 50.53
N LYS A 174 43.53 21.77 51.65
CA LYS A 174 42.42 20.91 52.08
C LYS A 174 41.15 21.71 52.40
N GLN A 175 39.97 21.08 52.33
CA GLN A 175 39.13 20.66 53.49
C GLN A 175 37.71 20.22 53.01
N VAL A 176 37.25 18.97 53.26
CA VAL A 176 36.50 18.38 54.43
C VAL A 176 35.02 18.12 54.01
N LYS A 177 34.59 16.87 53.70
CA LYS A 177 34.01 15.78 54.55
C LYS A 177 32.80 16.26 55.39
N ARG A 178 31.54 15.76 55.31
CA ARG A 178 30.94 14.40 55.49
C ARG A 178 29.38 14.59 55.63
N PRO A 179 28.51 13.58 55.89
CA PRO A 179 28.24 12.27 55.25
C PRO A 179 26.71 12.01 55.01
N ARG A 180 26.35 10.80 54.55
CA ARG A 180 25.05 10.29 54.03
C ARG A 180 24.01 9.88 55.10
N PRO A 181 22.81 9.40 54.68
CA PRO A 181 22.58 7.95 54.78
C PRO A 181 21.97 7.30 53.52
N ASP A 182 22.21 5.98 53.39
CA ASP A 182 21.88 5.10 52.26
C ASP A 182 20.42 4.59 52.29
N CYS A 183 19.86 4.26 51.11
CA CYS A 183 18.80 3.26 50.90
C CYS A 183 18.90 2.72 49.46
N ASP A 184 19.00 1.40 49.36
CA ASP A 184 19.15 0.60 48.13
C ASP A 184 17.99 0.78 47.13
N ALA A 185 18.34 1.16 45.89
CA ALA A 185 17.49 0.97 44.72
C ALA A 185 18.36 0.63 43.50
N SER A 186 18.11 -0.54 42.91
CA SER A 186 18.71 -0.99 41.65
C SER A 186 18.50 0.04 40.52
N PRO A 187 19.52 0.36 39.69
CA PRO A 187 19.35 1.36 38.65
C PRO A 187 18.59 0.77 37.46
N VAL A 188 17.32 1.16 37.37
CA VAL A 188 16.50 1.13 36.17
C VAL A 188 17.30 1.75 35.01
N LYS A 189 17.54 0.97 33.94
CA LYS A 189 18.10 1.45 32.68
C LYS A 189 17.26 2.61 32.15
N ALA A 190 17.74 3.83 32.37
CA ALA A 190 17.20 5.04 31.77
C ALA A 190 17.34 4.95 30.25
N LEU A 191 16.21 4.88 29.56
CA LEU A 191 16.10 4.97 28.11
C LEU A 191 16.53 6.38 27.65
N HIS A 192 17.73 6.50 27.10
CA HIS A 192 18.11 7.69 26.34
C HIS A 192 17.34 7.76 25.01
N PRO A 193 16.79 8.93 24.63
CA PRO A 193 16.22 9.16 23.31
C PRO A 193 17.32 9.48 22.29
N ASN A 194 17.09 9.15 21.01
CA ASN A 194 17.86 9.52 19.81
C ASN A 194 19.16 8.75 19.44
N LYS A 195 19.09 7.41 19.29
CA LYS A 195 19.91 6.74 18.26
C LYS A 195 19.12 6.67 16.96
N LYS A 196 19.54 7.43 15.93
CA LYS A 196 18.98 7.27 14.56
C LYS A 196 19.27 5.84 14.09
N PRO A 197 18.30 5.10 13.54
CA PRO A 197 18.51 3.73 13.10
C PRO A 197 19.58 3.64 12.00
N LEU A 198 20.33 2.52 11.98
CA LEU A 198 21.29 2.20 10.93
C LEU A 198 20.59 2.18 9.57
N LEU A 199 21.24 2.74 8.54
CA LEU A 199 20.76 2.69 7.17
C LEU A 199 20.98 1.28 6.62
N VAL A 200 19.92 0.68 6.07
CA VAL A 200 19.99 -0.60 5.36
C VAL A 200 19.62 -0.35 3.91
N LEU A 201 20.28 -1.06 2.99
CA LEU A 201 19.85 -1.10 1.60
C LEU A 201 18.36 -1.48 1.56
N PRO A 202 17.53 -0.79 0.74
CA PRO A 202 16.15 -1.20 0.60
C PRO A 202 16.11 -2.62 0.03
N VAL A 203 15.80 -3.60 0.88
CA VAL A 203 15.41 -4.94 0.43
C VAL A 203 14.06 -4.76 -0.26
N ALA A 204 14.09 -4.51 -1.56
CA ALA A 204 12.89 -4.62 -2.37
C ALA A 204 12.49 -6.09 -2.32
N GLN A 205 11.35 -6.40 -1.71
CA GLN A 205 10.77 -7.74 -1.83
C GLN A 205 10.65 -8.05 -3.33
N LYS A 206 11.35 -9.10 -3.75
CA LYS A 206 11.50 -9.44 -5.16
C LYS A 206 10.12 -9.83 -5.73
N LEU A 207 9.69 -9.08 -6.73
CA LEU A 207 8.51 -9.43 -7.53
C LEU A 207 8.78 -10.75 -8.26
N SER A 208 7.76 -11.59 -8.43
CA SER A 208 7.87 -12.77 -9.31
C SER A 208 8.06 -12.33 -10.77
N LYS A 209 8.53 -13.23 -11.63
CA LYS A 209 8.64 -12.96 -13.08
C LYS A 209 7.30 -12.50 -13.67
N GLU A 210 6.21 -13.14 -13.27
CA GLU A 210 4.84 -12.79 -13.69
C GLU A 210 4.43 -11.40 -13.19
N GLN A 211 4.69 -11.09 -11.91
CA GLN A 211 4.41 -9.77 -11.34
C GLN A 211 5.22 -8.65 -12.00
N THR A 212 6.48 -8.91 -12.36
CA THR A 212 7.32 -7.97 -13.12
C THR A 212 6.80 -7.78 -14.53
N ALA A 213 6.33 -8.84 -15.20
CA ALA A 213 5.73 -8.73 -16.54
C ALA A 213 4.48 -7.83 -16.53
N VAL A 214 3.60 -7.98 -15.53
CA VAL A 214 2.45 -7.08 -15.32
C VAL A 214 2.91 -5.64 -15.11
N LEU A 215 3.87 -5.42 -14.21
CA LEU A 215 4.38 -4.07 -13.94
C LEU A 215 4.96 -3.41 -15.21
N ASN A 216 5.74 -4.14 -15.99
CA ASN A 216 6.30 -3.64 -17.24
C ASN A 216 5.23 -3.30 -18.29
N ALA A 217 4.21 -4.16 -18.43
CA ALA A 217 3.10 -3.90 -19.33
C ALA A 217 2.34 -2.62 -18.93
N VAL A 218 2.10 -2.41 -17.63
CA VAL A 218 1.46 -1.19 -17.12
C VAL A 218 2.35 0.04 -17.37
N LEU A 219 3.65 -0.04 -17.09
CA LEU A 219 4.58 1.08 -17.33
C LEU A 219 4.73 1.43 -18.82
N SER A 220 4.48 0.47 -19.72
CA SER A 220 4.44 0.71 -21.17
C SER A 220 3.16 1.40 -21.67
N GLY A 221 2.23 1.75 -20.78
CA GLY A 221 1.00 2.45 -21.13
C GLY A 221 -0.15 1.55 -21.63
N LYS A 222 -0.01 0.21 -21.53
CA LYS A 222 -1.05 -0.73 -21.96
C LYS A 222 -2.21 -0.80 -20.96
N ASN A 223 -3.42 -1.04 -21.46
CA ASN A 223 -4.57 -1.39 -20.64
C ASN A 223 -4.48 -2.87 -20.26
N VAL A 224 -4.30 -3.13 -18.97
CA VAL A 224 -3.99 -4.46 -18.46
C VAL A 224 -5.10 -4.92 -17.52
N PHE A 225 -5.65 -6.10 -17.82
CA PHE A 225 -6.35 -6.91 -16.84
C PHE A 225 -5.38 -7.99 -16.34
N PHE A 226 -5.19 -8.05 -15.03
CA PHE A 226 -4.48 -9.18 -14.45
C PHE A 226 -5.29 -9.87 -13.36
N THR A 227 -5.18 -11.19 -13.35
CA THR A 227 -6.01 -12.07 -12.54
C THR A 227 -5.16 -13.16 -11.91
N GLY A 228 -5.78 -14.01 -11.11
CA GLY A 228 -5.12 -15.13 -10.45
C GLY A 228 -5.93 -15.58 -9.24
N SER A 229 -5.63 -16.78 -8.75
CA SER A 229 -6.29 -17.35 -7.58
C SER A 229 -6.17 -16.44 -6.34
N ALA A 230 -6.97 -16.72 -5.31
CA ALA A 230 -6.82 -16.10 -4.01
C ALA A 230 -5.38 -16.35 -3.48
N GLY A 231 -4.75 -15.31 -2.94
CA GLY A 231 -3.41 -15.43 -2.36
C GLY A 231 -2.22 -15.33 -3.32
N THR A 232 -2.42 -15.02 -4.60
CA THR A 232 -1.33 -14.80 -5.59
C THR A 232 -0.65 -13.43 -5.51
N GLY A 233 -1.04 -12.58 -4.55
CA GLY A 233 -0.43 -11.27 -4.35
C GLY A 233 -0.93 -10.16 -5.27
N LYS A 234 -2.14 -10.27 -5.83
CA LYS A 234 -2.76 -9.23 -6.69
C LYS A 234 -2.74 -7.82 -6.07
N SER A 235 -3.31 -7.66 -4.87
CA SER A 235 -3.36 -6.35 -4.19
C SER A 235 -1.98 -5.85 -3.75
N PHE A 236 -1.03 -6.75 -3.49
CA PHE A 236 0.37 -6.38 -3.23
C PHE A 236 1.03 -5.79 -4.48
N LEU A 237 0.83 -6.44 -5.63
CA LEU A 237 1.29 -5.93 -6.92
C LEU A 237 0.63 -4.59 -7.27
N LEU A 238 -0.67 -4.43 -7.04
CA LEU A 238 -1.37 -3.15 -7.24
C LEU A 238 -0.73 -2.01 -6.44
N LYS A 239 -0.41 -2.22 -5.17
CA LYS A 239 0.26 -1.20 -4.34
C LYS A 239 1.59 -0.77 -4.95
N ARG A 240 2.34 -1.71 -5.52
CA ARG A 240 3.61 -1.44 -6.20
C ARG A 240 3.43 -0.70 -7.52
N ILE A 241 2.38 -1.04 -8.28
CA ILE A 241 2.01 -0.32 -9.50
C ILE A 241 1.62 1.12 -9.17
N ILE A 242 0.72 1.33 -8.20
CA ILE A 242 0.29 2.66 -7.75
C ILE A 242 1.48 3.49 -7.28
N GLY A 243 2.41 2.90 -6.52
CA GLY A 243 3.65 3.56 -6.08
C GLY A 243 4.63 3.90 -7.21
N SER A 244 4.49 3.25 -8.37
CA SER A 244 5.32 3.46 -9.57
C SER A 244 4.70 4.43 -10.57
N LEU A 245 3.44 4.86 -10.38
CA LEU A 245 2.74 5.80 -11.24
C LEU A 245 2.64 7.21 -10.62
N PRO A 246 2.44 8.27 -11.43
CA PRO A 246 2.29 9.63 -10.93
C PRO A 246 1.01 9.81 -10.08
N PRO A 247 1.10 10.29 -8.83
CA PRO A 247 -0.02 10.25 -7.89
C PRO A 247 -1.16 11.22 -8.21
N LYS A 248 -0.93 12.36 -8.88
CA LYS A 248 -2.02 13.33 -9.17
C LYS A 248 -2.97 12.83 -10.25
N SER A 249 -2.50 11.96 -11.14
CA SER A 249 -3.26 11.46 -12.30
C SER A 249 -3.63 9.97 -12.19
N THR A 250 -3.29 9.33 -11.07
CA THR A 250 -3.58 7.91 -10.80
C THR A 250 -4.68 7.80 -9.77
N TYR A 251 -5.78 7.19 -10.15
CA TYR A 251 -6.95 6.98 -9.29
C TYR A 251 -7.05 5.51 -8.92
N ALA A 252 -6.78 5.21 -7.64
CA ALA A 252 -6.96 3.89 -7.07
C ALA A 252 -8.44 3.69 -6.69
N THR A 253 -9.08 2.70 -7.29
CA THR A 253 -10.48 2.35 -7.01
C THR A 253 -10.68 0.87 -6.77
N ALA A 254 -11.78 0.53 -6.10
CA ALA A 254 -12.24 -0.86 -5.98
C ALA A 254 -13.77 -0.93 -5.99
N SER A 255 -14.30 -2.13 -6.16
CA SER A 255 -15.75 -2.40 -6.11
C SER A 255 -16.36 -2.17 -4.71
N THR A 256 -15.62 -2.44 -3.63
CA THR A 256 -16.07 -2.25 -2.24
C THR A 256 -15.21 -1.25 -1.46
N GLY A 257 -15.79 -0.59 -0.44
CA GLY A 257 -15.07 0.36 0.42
C GLY A 257 -13.90 -0.27 1.17
N VAL A 258 -14.05 -1.53 1.62
CA VAL A 258 -12.98 -2.27 2.31
C VAL A 258 -11.79 -2.56 1.38
N ALA A 259 -12.07 -3.03 0.16
CA ALA A 259 -11.03 -3.26 -0.85
C ALA A 259 -10.34 -1.95 -1.27
N ALA A 260 -11.13 -0.88 -1.45
CA ALA A 260 -10.62 0.45 -1.77
C ALA A 260 -9.68 0.97 -0.68
N CYS A 261 -10.08 0.87 0.58
CA CYS A 261 -9.23 1.23 1.72
C CYS A 261 -7.94 0.41 1.75
N HIS A 262 -7.99 -0.87 1.36
CA HIS A 262 -6.82 -1.74 1.37
C HIS A 262 -5.72 -1.25 0.42
N ILE A 263 -6.08 -0.69 -0.73
CA ILE A 263 -5.14 -0.11 -1.71
C ILE A 263 -4.94 1.42 -1.54
N GLY A 264 -5.56 2.04 -0.53
CA GLY A 264 -5.48 3.49 -0.30
C GLY A 264 -6.29 4.34 -1.29
N GLY A 265 -7.34 3.75 -1.87
CA GLY A 265 -8.22 4.34 -2.87
C GLY A 265 -9.64 4.66 -2.37
N THR A 266 -10.54 4.89 -3.32
CA THR A 266 -11.99 5.09 -3.08
C THR A 266 -12.82 4.04 -3.84
N THR A 267 -14.13 4.00 -3.64
CA THR A 267 -14.96 3.07 -4.44
C THR A 267 -15.09 3.56 -5.89
N LEU A 268 -15.26 2.63 -6.82
CA LEU A 268 -15.47 2.97 -8.24
C LEU A 268 -16.71 3.88 -8.42
N HIS A 269 -17.77 3.63 -7.67
CA HIS A 269 -18.98 4.47 -7.63
C HIS A 269 -18.68 5.90 -7.14
N SER A 270 -17.94 6.05 -6.05
CA SER A 270 -17.54 7.37 -5.52
C SER A 270 -16.62 8.13 -6.46
N PHE A 271 -15.73 7.43 -7.17
CA PHE A 271 -14.90 8.04 -8.22
C PHE A 271 -15.76 8.56 -9.37
N ALA A 272 -16.66 7.71 -9.88
CA ALA A 272 -17.50 8.02 -11.02
C ALA A 272 -18.51 9.15 -10.73
N GLY A 273 -18.97 9.27 -9.49
CA GLY A 273 -19.86 10.33 -9.03
C GLY A 273 -21.31 10.20 -9.49
N ILE A 274 -21.72 9.00 -9.93
CA ILE A 274 -23.03 8.71 -10.52
C ILE A 274 -24.00 7.95 -9.59
N GLY A 275 -23.71 7.93 -8.28
CA GLY A 275 -24.50 7.19 -7.31
C GLY A 275 -24.44 5.68 -7.55
N SER A 276 -25.59 5.01 -7.61
CA SER A 276 -25.70 3.56 -7.88
C SER A 276 -25.51 3.19 -9.35
N GLY A 277 -25.48 4.16 -10.28
CA GLY A 277 -25.39 3.87 -11.72
C GLY A 277 -26.63 3.20 -12.32
N SER A 278 -27.73 3.11 -11.56
CA SER A 278 -29.02 2.56 -12.01
C SER A 278 -29.81 3.51 -12.93
N ALA A 279 -29.52 4.81 -12.85
CA ALA A 279 -30.16 5.80 -13.70
C ALA A 279 -29.79 5.62 -15.19
N PRO A 280 -30.60 6.18 -16.11
CA PRO A 280 -30.25 6.26 -17.53
C PRO A 280 -28.92 6.95 -17.77
N LEU A 281 -28.28 6.64 -18.91
CA LEU A 281 -26.96 7.16 -19.26
C LEU A 281 -26.91 8.69 -19.24
N GLU A 282 -27.91 9.37 -19.82
CA GLU A 282 -27.98 10.84 -19.88
C GLU A 282 -27.88 11.49 -18.49
N GLN A 283 -28.67 10.99 -17.53
CA GLN A 283 -28.64 11.48 -16.15
C GLN A 283 -27.30 11.19 -15.48
N CYS A 284 -26.68 10.04 -15.78
CA CYS A 284 -25.36 9.73 -15.26
C CYS A 284 -24.28 10.66 -15.82
N ILE A 285 -24.39 11.08 -17.09
CA ILE A 285 -23.49 12.08 -17.69
C ILE A 285 -23.67 13.43 -17.00
N GLU A 286 -24.91 13.89 -16.77
CA GLU A 286 -25.19 15.13 -16.03
C GLU A 286 -24.58 15.12 -14.62
N LEU A 287 -24.73 14.01 -13.89
CA LEU A 287 -24.12 13.84 -12.57
C LEU A 287 -22.59 13.92 -12.63
N ALA A 288 -21.99 13.33 -13.66
CA ALA A 288 -20.56 13.30 -13.84
C ALA A 288 -19.97 14.61 -14.38
N GLN A 289 -20.80 15.50 -14.96
CA GLN A 289 -20.44 16.87 -15.34
C GLN A 289 -20.34 17.85 -14.15
N ARG A 290 -20.74 17.45 -12.94
CA ARG A 290 -20.56 18.29 -11.74
C ARG A 290 -19.08 18.68 -11.58
N PRO A 291 -18.73 19.93 -11.22
CA PRO A 291 -17.36 20.44 -11.32
C PRO A 291 -16.29 19.56 -10.66
N GLY A 292 -16.54 19.07 -9.44
CA GLY A 292 -15.60 18.20 -8.73
C GLY A 292 -15.47 16.80 -9.33
N VAL A 293 -16.54 16.25 -9.91
CA VAL A 293 -16.54 14.92 -10.55
C VAL A 293 -15.94 15.00 -11.96
N MET A 294 -16.29 16.04 -12.72
CA MET A 294 -15.70 16.32 -14.02
C MET A 294 -14.18 16.48 -13.92
N GLN A 295 -13.68 17.13 -12.87
CA GLN A 295 -12.25 17.23 -12.63
C GLN A 295 -11.59 15.86 -12.42
N HIS A 296 -12.26 14.92 -11.75
CA HIS A 296 -11.74 13.55 -11.60
C HIS A 296 -11.59 12.86 -12.95
N TRP A 297 -12.63 12.89 -13.78
CA TRP A 297 -12.61 12.26 -15.11
C TRP A 297 -11.60 12.89 -16.06
N THR A 298 -11.44 14.21 -16.05
CA THR A 298 -10.52 14.93 -16.94
C THR A 298 -9.05 14.81 -16.52
N SER A 299 -8.77 14.82 -15.21
CA SER A 299 -7.40 14.69 -14.68
C SER A 299 -6.91 13.24 -14.57
N CYS A 300 -7.82 12.25 -14.55
CA CYS A 300 -7.47 10.85 -14.52
C CYS A 300 -6.76 10.43 -15.81
N LYS A 301 -5.53 9.90 -15.67
CA LYS A 301 -4.77 9.24 -16.74
C LYS A 301 -4.69 7.74 -16.53
N HIS A 302 -4.66 7.31 -15.26
CA HIS A 302 -4.56 5.90 -14.87
C HIS A 302 -5.71 5.59 -13.92
N LEU A 303 -6.61 4.70 -14.33
CA LEU A 303 -7.69 4.20 -13.49
C LEU A 303 -7.37 2.77 -13.06
N VAL A 304 -7.14 2.59 -11.77
CA VAL A 304 -6.91 1.28 -11.16
C VAL A 304 -8.21 0.77 -10.57
N ILE A 305 -8.60 -0.46 -10.88
CA ILE A 305 -9.83 -1.09 -10.35
C ILE A 305 -9.49 -2.45 -9.72
N ASP A 306 -9.54 -2.54 -8.40
CA ASP A 306 -9.42 -3.81 -7.65
C ASP A 306 -10.78 -4.49 -7.45
N GLU A 307 -10.77 -5.80 -7.30
CA GLU A 307 -11.94 -6.67 -7.14
C GLU A 307 -13.03 -6.44 -8.21
N ILE A 308 -12.61 -6.41 -9.50
CA ILE A 308 -13.52 -6.23 -10.66
C ILE A 308 -14.63 -7.28 -10.76
N SER A 309 -14.51 -8.42 -10.08
CA SER A 309 -15.50 -9.50 -10.13
C SER A 309 -16.88 -9.07 -9.63
N MET A 310 -16.93 -8.09 -8.73
CA MET A 310 -18.18 -7.54 -8.19
C MET A 310 -18.73 -6.36 -9.00
N VAL A 311 -18.14 -6.05 -10.16
CA VAL A 311 -18.60 -5.00 -11.06
C VAL A 311 -19.45 -5.59 -12.18
N GLU A 312 -20.65 -5.04 -12.36
CA GLU A 312 -21.60 -5.45 -13.41
C GLU A 312 -21.15 -4.97 -14.80
N ALA A 313 -21.46 -5.75 -15.83
CA ALA A 313 -21.17 -5.39 -17.22
C ALA A 313 -21.84 -4.08 -17.66
N GLU A 314 -23.12 -3.88 -17.33
CA GLU A 314 -23.86 -2.68 -17.69
C GLU A 314 -23.24 -1.43 -17.05
N PHE A 315 -22.84 -1.54 -15.78
CA PHE A 315 -22.15 -0.45 -15.10
C PHE A 315 -20.81 -0.12 -15.76
N PHE A 316 -20.04 -1.13 -16.18
CA PHE A 316 -18.79 -0.91 -16.89
C PHE A 316 -18.99 -0.22 -18.25
N ASP A 317 -20.00 -0.64 -19.02
CA ASP A 317 -20.36 -0.01 -20.31
C ASP A 317 -20.82 1.45 -20.11
N LYS A 318 -21.58 1.75 -19.05
CA LYS A 318 -21.94 3.14 -18.68
C LYS A 318 -20.72 3.98 -18.37
N LEU A 319 -19.79 3.47 -17.56
CA LEU A 319 -18.56 4.19 -17.23
C LEU A 319 -17.72 4.52 -18.47
N GLU A 320 -17.65 3.59 -19.42
CA GLU A 320 -16.94 3.79 -20.68
C GLU A 320 -17.55 4.92 -21.51
N ALA A 321 -18.89 4.92 -21.64
CA ALA A 321 -19.62 5.97 -22.36
C ALA A 321 -19.47 7.35 -21.69
N ILE A 322 -19.56 7.40 -20.35
CA ILE A 322 -19.37 8.61 -19.55
C ILE A 322 -17.95 9.15 -19.74
N ALA A 323 -16.93 8.28 -19.71
CA ALA A 323 -15.54 8.67 -19.88
C ALA A 323 -15.29 9.30 -21.25
N ARG A 324 -15.84 8.71 -22.34
CA ARG A 324 -15.76 9.27 -23.69
C ARG A 324 -16.48 10.61 -23.81
N SER A 325 -17.68 10.73 -23.25
CA SER A 325 -18.48 11.97 -23.28
C SER A 325 -17.78 13.12 -22.55
N ILE A 326 -17.35 12.92 -21.30
CA ILE A 326 -16.73 13.97 -20.49
C ILE A 326 -15.38 14.41 -21.07
N ARG A 327 -14.58 13.46 -21.57
CA ARG A 327 -13.25 13.74 -22.11
C ARG A 327 -13.28 14.15 -23.58
N ARG A 328 -14.46 14.14 -24.22
CA ARG A 328 -14.67 14.44 -25.65
C ARG A 328 -13.69 13.66 -26.53
N SER A 329 -13.56 12.37 -26.26
CA SER A 329 -12.62 11.48 -26.95
C SER A 329 -13.35 10.25 -27.48
N THR A 330 -12.96 9.82 -28.69
CA THR A 330 -13.46 8.60 -29.33
C THR A 330 -12.70 7.35 -28.87
N GLU A 331 -11.55 7.52 -28.22
CA GLU A 331 -10.74 6.44 -27.67
C GLU A 331 -11.50 5.65 -26.60
N PRO A 332 -11.29 4.33 -26.47
CA PRO A 332 -11.91 3.53 -25.42
C PRO A 332 -11.70 4.16 -24.04
N PHE A 333 -12.78 4.26 -23.26
CA PHE A 333 -12.77 4.86 -21.92
C PHE A 333 -12.20 6.30 -21.89
N GLY A 334 -12.33 7.04 -23.00
CA GLY A 334 -11.82 8.40 -23.16
C GLY A 334 -10.29 8.51 -23.17
N GLY A 335 -9.58 7.42 -23.50
CA GLY A 335 -8.12 7.36 -23.51
C GLY A 335 -7.47 7.24 -22.13
N ILE A 336 -8.24 6.87 -21.11
CA ILE A 336 -7.71 6.56 -19.78
C ILE A 336 -7.05 5.19 -19.80
N GLN A 337 -5.84 5.09 -19.23
CA GLN A 337 -5.18 3.80 -19.07
C GLN A 337 -5.89 2.98 -17.97
N LEU A 338 -6.36 1.79 -18.32
CA LEU A 338 -7.05 0.89 -17.39
C LEU A 338 -6.11 -0.15 -16.80
N ILE A 339 -6.08 -0.24 -15.47
CA ILE A 339 -5.32 -1.24 -14.72
C ILE A 339 -6.32 -1.98 -13.84
N VAL A 340 -6.79 -3.12 -14.34
CA VAL A 340 -7.91 -3.85 -13.73
C VAL A 340 -7.40 -5.13 -13.11
N CYS A 341 -7.85 -5.46 -11.90
CA CYS A 341 -7.53 -6.73 -11.29
C CYS A 341 -8.70 -7.34 -10.51
N GLY A 342 -8.70 -8.66 -10.41
CA GLY A 342 -9.70 -9.42 -9.69
C GLY A 342 -9.69 -10.90 -10.09
N ASP A 343 -10.62 -11.67 -9.53
CA ASP A 343 -10.80 -13.09 -9.83
C ASP A 343 -12.30 -13.35 -10.00
N PHE A 344 -12.74 -13.57 -11.24
CA PHE A 344 -14.17 -13.76 -11.54
C PHE A 344 -14.74 -15.06 -10.97
N LEU A 345 -13.88 -16.00 -10.52
CA LEU A 345 -14.29 -17.20 -9.79
C LEU A 345 -14.53 -16.95 -8.29
N GLN A 346 -14.30 -15.73 -7.81
CA GLN A 346 -14.69 -15.29 -6.45
C GLN A 346 -16.16 -14.84 -6.44
N LEU A 347 -16.49 -13.80 -5.67
CA LEU A 347 -17.85 -13.30 -5.57
C LEU A 347 -18.26 -12.58 -6.87
N PRO A 348 -19.45 -12.92 -7.42
CA PRO A 348 -20.04 -12.19 -8.54
C PRO A 348 -20.59 -10.82 -8.08
N PRO A 349 -21.07 -9.98 -9.03
CA PRO A 349 -21.75 -8.74 -8.69
C PRO A 349 -23.01 -8.99 -7.85
N VAL A 350 -23.31 -8.07 -6.93
CA VAL A 350 -24.45 -8.19 -6.01
C VAL A 350 -25.70 -7.62 -6.67
N THR A 351 -26.61 -8.48 -7.12
CA THR A 351 -27.91 -8.05 -7.64
C THR A 351 -28.96 -7.97 -6.53
N LYS A 352 -29.81 -6.95 -6.60
CA LYS A 352 -31.00 -6.83 -5.74
C LYS A 352 -32.25 -7.50 -6.35
N GLY A 353 -32.18 -7.89 -7.62
CA GLY A 353 -33.28 -8.53 -8.37
C GLY A 353 -33.10 -10.04 -8.51
N LYS A 354 -34.12 -10.72 -9.06
CA LYS A 354 -34.07 -12.16 -9.37
C LYS A 354 -33.19 -12.49 -10.59
N ASP A 355 -32.83 -11.48 -11.39
CA ASP A 355 -32.03 -11.66 -12.58
C ASP A 355 -30.54 -11.80 -12.25
N LYS A 356 -29.87 -12.71 -12.97
CA LYS A 356 -28.43 -12.92 -12.85
C LYS A 356 -27.70 -11.72 -13.46
N ALA A 357 -26.82 -11.08 -12.68
CA ALA A 357 -25.94 -10.05 -13.22
C ALA A 357 -24.96 -10.64 -14.22
N ASN A 358 -24.79 -9.92 -15.33
CA ASN A 358 -23.71 -10.18 -16.27
C ASN A 358 -22.37 -9.71 -15.68
N PHE A 359 -21.34 -10.54 -15.81
CA PHE A 359 -19.99 -10.20 -15.36
C PHE A 359 -19.37 -9.12 -16.21
N CYS A 360 -18.48 -8.31 -15.63
CA CYS A 360 -17.76 -7.24 -16.33
C CYS A 360 -17.11 -7.66 -17.67
N PHE A 361 -16.55 -8.88 -17.75
CA PHE A 361 -15.93 -9.38 -18.99
C PHE A 361 -16.91 -9.68 -20.13
N GLN A 362 -18.21 -9.75 -19.85
CA GLN A 362 -19.28 -9.91 -20.83
C GLN A 362 -19.75 -8.56 -21.41
N SER A 363 -19.27 -7.43 -20.87
CA SER A 363 -19.60 -6.11 -21.40
C SER A 363 -19.09 -5.92 -22.82
N ARG A 364 -19.80 -5.07 -23.60
CA ARG A 364 -19.43 -4.79 -24.99
C ARG A 364 -18.11 -4.04 -25.07
N SER A 365 -17.81 -3.25 -24.04
CA SER A 365 -16.60 -2.44 -23.94
C SER A 365 -15.37 -3.23 -23.49
N TRP A 366 -15.51 -4.33 -22.74
CA TRP A 366 -14.36 -5.06 -22.16
C TRP A 366 -13.27 -5.38 -23.17
N ARG A 367 -13.63 -5.99 -24.31
CA ARG A 367 -12.66 -6.38 -25.35
C ARG A 367 -11.99 -5.20 -26.04
N LYS A 368 -12.67 -4.04 -26.11
CA LYS A 368 -12.12 -2.81 -26.69
C LYS A 368 -11.21 -2.08 -25.70
N CYS A 369 -11.55 -2.13 -24.42
CA CYS A 369 -10.85 -1.41 -23.37
C CYS A 369 -9.62 -2.15 -22.84
N ILE A 370 -9.63 -3.49 -22.81
CA ILE A 370 -8.55 -4.28 -22.21
C ILE A 370 -7.67 -4.89 -23.31
N HIS A 371 -6.40 -4.46 -23.36
CA HIS A 371 -5.45 -4.89 -24.40
C HIS A 371 -4.68 -6.15 -24.01
N MET A 372 -4.43 -6.37 -22.72
CA MET A 372 -3.60 -7.48 -22.25
C MET A 372 -4.22 -8.16 -21.03
N ASN A 373 -4.32 -9.48 -21.10
CA ASN A 373 -4.79 -10.34 -20.01
C ASN A 373 -3.62 -11.15 -19.44
N LEU A 374 -3.34 -11.03 -18.14
CA LEU A 374 -2.23 -11.74 -17.48
C LEU A 374 -2.74 -12.54 -16.27
N GLU A 375 -2.37 -13.82 -16.18
CA GLU A 375 -2.73 -14.69 -15.03
C GLU A 375 -1.51 -14.93 -14.13
N LEU A 376 -1.63 -14.56 -12.86
CA LEU A 376 -0.70 -14.90 -11.78
C LEU A 376 -0.99 -16.31 -11.27
N THR A 377 0.00 -17.18 -11.29
CA THR A 377 -0.13 -18.61 -10.97
C THR A 377 0.44 -18.96 -9.59
N GLU A 378 1.49 -18.26 -9.15
CA GLU A 378 2.15 -18.50 -7.86
C GLU A 378 1.29 -18.03 -6.67
N VAL A 379 0.77 -18.98 -5.89
CA VAL A 379 0.08 -18.70 -4.61
C VAL A 379 1.14 -18.49 -3.52
N ARG A 380 1.10 -17.34 -2.84
CA ARG A 380 2.05 -16.97 -1.76
C ARG A 380 1.43 -16.91 -0.36
N ARG A 381 0.11 -16.94 -0.25
CA ARG A 381 -0.60 -16.83 1.04
C ARG A 381 -0.49 -18.13 1.84
N GLN A 382 -0.86 -19.24 1.21
CA GLN A 382 -0.77 -20.58 1.80
C GLN A 382 0.61 -21.17 1.54
N THR A 383 1.18 -21.86 2.52
CA THR A 383 2.46 -22.57 2.40
C THR A 383 2.29 -24.05 2.05
N ASP A 384 1.16 -24.65 2.41
CA ASP A 384 0.88 -26.06 2.18
C ASP A 384 0.38 -26.33 0.75
N LYS A 385 1.08 -27.20 0.02
CA LYS A 385 0.76 -27.60 -1.36
C LYS A 385 -0.53 -28.41 -1.45
N ALA A 386 -0.85 -29.23 -0.46
CA ALA A 386 -2.08 -30.02 -0.45
C ALA A 386 -3.28 -29.07 -0.33
N PHE A 387 -3.22 -28.13 0.62
CA PHE A 387 -4.25 -27.12 0.78
C PHE A 387 -4.40 -26.18 -0.43
N ILE A 388 -3.28 -25.79 -1.08
CA ILE A 388 -3.33 -25.02 -2.34
C ILE A 388 -4.09 -25.80 -3.42
N SER A 389 -3.78 -27.08 -3.59
CA SER A 389 -4.42 -27.93 -4.61
C SER A 389 -5.92 -28.10 -4.35
N LEU A 390 -6.30 -28.28 -3.07
CA LEU A 390 -7.69 -28.30 -2.63
C LEU A 390 -8.41 -26.99 -2.98
N LEU A 391 -7.83 -25.84 -2.65
CA LEU A 391 -8.43 -24.54 -2.95
C LEU A 391 -8.53 -24.29 -4.46
N GLN A 392 -7.58 -24.78 -5.26
CA GLN A 392 -7.63 -24.70 -6.72
C GLN A 392 -8.75 -25.57 -7.30
N ALA A 393 -9.00 -26.76 -6.73
CA ALA A 393 -10.10 -27.62 -7.12
C ALA A 393 -11.46 -26.95 -6.80
N VAL A 394 -11.59 -26.43 -5.58
CA VAL A 394 -12.78 -25.67 -5.13
C VAL A 394 -13.00 -24.41 -5.99
N ARG A 395 -11.94 -23.70 -6.40
CA ARG A 395 -12.02 -22.53 -7.29
C ARG A 395 -12.73 -22.83 -8.61
N VAL A 396 -12.53 -24.02 -9.17
CA VAL A 396 -13.13 -24.43 -10.45
C VAL A 396 -14.41 -25.24 -10.29
N GLY A 397 -14.93 -25.36 -9.06
CA GLY A 397 -16.15 -26.13 -8.79
C GLY A 397 -15.94 -27.65 -8.82
N ARG A 398 -14.69 -28.13 -8.73
CA ARG A 398 -14.39 -29.57 -8.69
C ARG A 398 -14.18 -30.00 -7.25
N VAL A 399 -15.03 -30.89 -6.77
CA VAL A 399 -14.90 -31.49 -5.45
C VAL A 399 -14.64 -32.97 -5.62
N THR A 400 -13.41 -33.42 -5.36
CA THR A 400 -13.09 -34.85 -5.29
C THR A 400 -13.51 -35.42 -3.93
N GLU A 401 -13.62 -36.74 -3.84
CA GLU A 401 -13.90 -37.43 -2.57
C GLU A 401 -12.82 -37.10 -1.52
N GLU A 402 -11.56 -37.04 -1.93
CA GLU A 402 -10.44 -36.64 -1.06
C GLU A 402 -10.62 -35.23 -0.49
N VAL A 403 -11.00 -34.27 -1.33
CA VAL A 403 -11.27 -32.88 -0.90
C VAL A 403 -12.43 -32.84 0.09
N THR A 404 -13.50 -33.59 -0.19
CA THR A 404 -14.66 -33.71 0.71
C THR A 404 -14.24 -34.30 2.05
N ALA A 405 -13.46 -35.39 2.05
CA ALA A 405 -12.97 -36.03 3.26
C ALA A 405 -12.03 -35.13 4.06
N GLN A 406 -11.19 -34.31 3.41
CA GLN A 406 -10.34 -33.33 4.09
C GLN A 406 -11.15 -32.20 4.71
N LEU A 407 -12.15 -31.67 3.99
CA LEU A 407 -13.03 -30.62 4.51
C LEU A 407 -13.92 -31.11 5.65
N LEU A 408 -14.46 -32.33 5.56
CA LEU A 408 -15.25 -32.93 6.65
C LEU A 408 -14.39 -33.20 7.89
N ARG A 409 -13.15 -33.68 7.71
CA ARG A 409 -12.20 -33.85 8.83
C ARG A 409 -11.88 -32.52 9.53
N SER A 410 -11.89 -31.41 8.79
CA SER A 410 -11.65 -30.09 9.37
C SER A 410 -12.72 -29.66 10.40
N ALA A 411 -13.90 -30.27 10.40
CA ALA A 411 -14.94 -30.01 11.40
C ALA A 411 -14.48 -30.33 12.83
N TYR A 412 -13.54 -31.27 12.98
CA TYR A 412 -12.99 -31.71 14.27
C TYR A 412 -11.77 -30.90 14.73
N HIS A 413 -11.31 -29.93 13.94
CA HIS A 413 -10.18 -29.09 14.35
C HIS A 413 -10.53 -28.21 15.56
N SER A 414 -9.57 -28.06 16.48
CA SER A 414 -9.67 -27.19 17.65
C SER A 414 -9.68 -25.72 17.24
N ILE A 415 -10.75 -25.02 17.60
CA ILE A 415 -11.03 -23.63 17.18
C ILE A 415 -10.30 -22.61 18.05
N GLU A 416 -9.89 -23.00 19.25
CA GLU A 416 -9.30 -22.11 20.25
C GLU A 416 -7.79 -22.24 20.26
N ARG A 417 -7.10 -21.13 19.95
CA ARG A 417 -5.66 -20.98 20.19
C ARG A 417 -5.47 -19.79 21.12
N ASP A 418 -4.82 -20.01 22.26
CA ASP A 418 -4.48 -18.96 23.24
C ASP A 418 -5.66 -18.11 23.76
N GLY A 419 -6.84 -18.71 23.93
CA GLY A 419 -8.06 -18.00 24.36
C GLY A 419 -8.70 -17.12 23.27
N ILE A 420 -8.22 -17.21 22.03
CA ILE A 420 -8.74 -16.51 20.86
C ILE A 420 -9.56 -17.52 20.04
N LEU A 421 -10.89 -17.47 20.16
CA LEU A 421 -11.82 -18.26 19.34
C LEU A 421 -11.59 -17.99 17.84
N ALA A 422 -11.99 -18.85 16.91
CA ALA A 422 -11.90 -18.56 15.47
C ALA A 422 -13.00 -17.56 15.05
N THR A 423 -12.74 -16.78 14.00
CA THR A 423 -13.76 -15.86 13.48
C THR A 423 -14.71 -16.66 12.61
N ARG A 424 -16.00 -16.59 12.92
CA ARG A 424 -17.05 -17.19 12.11
C ARG A 424 -17.32 -16.36 10.85
N LEU A 425 -17.23 -16.99 9.68
CA LEU A 425 -17.66 -16.41 8.42
C LEU A 425 -19.13 -16.72 8.18
N CYS A 426 -19.96 -15.67 8.15
CA CYS A 426 -21.39 -15.78 7.86
C CYS A 426 -21.71 -15.27 6.45
N THR A 427 -22.78 -15.78 5.86
CA THR A 427 -23.26 -15.33 4.55
C THR A 427 -23.99 -13.98 4.66
N HIS A 428 -24.91 -13.85 5.63
CA HIS A 428 -25.70 -12.64 5.85
C HIS A 428 -25.07 -11.68 6.85
N LYS A 429 -25.34 -10.38 6.68
CA LYS A 429 -24.85 -9.33 7.57
C LYS A 429 -25.55 -9.36 8.93
N ASP A 430 -26.85 -9.67 8.94
CA ASP A 430 -27.65 -9.66 10.16
C ASP A 430 -27.18 -10.75 11.16
N ASP A 431 -26.82 -11.93 10.64
CA ASP A 431 -26.22 -13.02 11.42
C ASP A 431 -24.90 -12.59 12.10
N VAL A 432 -24.12 -11.73 11.42
CA VAL A 432 -22.84 -11.21 11.94
C VAL A 432 -23.08 -10.23 13.09
N GLU A 433 -24.02 -9.31 12.92
CA GLU A 433 -24.34 -8.30 13.93
C GLU A 433 -24.93 -8.97 15.18
N LEU A 434 -25.90 -9.87 14.99
CA LEU A 434 -26.52 -10.64 16.07
C LEU A 434 -25.50 -11.48 16.84
N THR A 435 -24.60 -12.19 16.14
CA THR A 435 -23.57 -13.00 16.81
C THR A 435 -22.60 -12.15 17.61
N ASN A 436 -22.12 -11.04 17.03
CA ASN A 436 -21.18 -10.16 17.72
C ASN A 436 -21.83 -9.46 18.92
N GLU A 437 -23.07 -9.00 18.81
CA GLU A 437 -23.80 -8.37 19.91
C GLU A 437 -24.08 -9.35 21.04
N ASN A 438 -24.54 -10.57 20.72
CA ASN A 438 -24.82 -11.58 21.73
C ASN A 438 -23.55 -11.98 22.49
N LYS A 439 -22.43 -12.17 21.77
CA LYS A 439 -21.13 -12.48 22.40
C LYS A 439 -20.61 -11.31 23.24
N LEU A 440 -20.80 -10.07 22.80
CA LEU A 440 -20.42 -8.89 23.60
C LEU A 440 -21.30 -8.72 24.85
N LYS A 441 -22.60 -9.01 24.76
CA LYS A 441 -23.53 -8.96 25.90
C LYS A 441 -23.18 -10.01 26.96
N GLN A 442 -22.82 -11.22 26.53
CA GLN A 442 -22.42 -12.34 27.41
C GLN A 442 -21.12 -12.08 28.19
N LEU A 443 -20.25 -11.18 27.74
CA LEU A 443 -19.00 -10.91 28.46
C LEU A 443 -19.23 -10.13 29.76
N PRO A 444 -18.57 -10.54 30.86
CA PRO A 444 -18.54 -9.76 32.09
C PRO A 444 -17.75 -8.46 31.89
N GLY A 445 -18.03 -7.46 32.74
CA GLY A 445 -17.31 -6.20 32.75
C GLY A 445 -18.06 -5.02 32.11
N VAL A 446 -17.55 -3.83 32.39
CA VAL A 446 -18.16 -2.56 32.02
C VAL A 446 -18.01 -2.32 30.51
N MET A 447 -19.13 -2.03 29.84
CA MET A 447 -19.13 -1.65 28.43
C MET A 447 -18.54 -0.25 28.27
N ARG A 448 -17.52 -0.12 27.42
CA ARG A 448 -16.96 1.17 27.02
C ARG A 448 -17.34 1.46 25.57
N VAL A 449 -17.85 2.67 25.34
CA VAL A 449 -18.25 3.14 24.01
C VAL A 449 -17.22 4.13 23.51
N PHE A 450 -16.71 3.89 22.30
CA PHE A 450 -15.81 4.78 21.61
C PHE A 450 -16.53 5.40 20.42
N GLU A 451 -16.88 6.68 20.52
CA GLU A 451 -17.44 7.44 19.40
C GLU A 451 -16.33 7.98 18.49
N ALA A 452 -16.53 7.80 17.19
CA ALA A 452 -15.67 8.32 16.15
C ALA A 452 -15.78 9.84 16.06
N VAL A 453 -14.66 10.49 15.76
CA VAL A 453 -14.62 11.93 15.45
C VAL A 453 -14.58 12.08 13.93
N ASP A 454 -15.70 12.53 13.37
CA ASP A 454 -15.85 12.76 11.94
C ASP A 454 -15.56 14.24 11.59
N SER A 455 -15.04 14.51 10.40
CA SER A 455 -14.80 15.87 9.91
C SER A 455 -16.08 16.65 9.70
N ASP A 456 -17.13 15.96 9.27
CA ASP A 456 -18.45 16.52 9.04
C ASP A 456 -19.50 15.59 9.67
N PRO A 457 -20.12 16.00 10.79
CA PRO A 457 -21.13 15.20 11.48
C PRO A 457 -22.39 14.89 10.64
N MET A 458 -22.72 15.70 9.63
CA MET A 458 -23.94 15.50 8.82
C MET A 458 -23.77 14.38 7.79
N LEU A 459 -22.54 14.12 7.32
CA LEU A 459 -22.24 13.13 6.29
C LEU A 459 -21.88 11.74 6.85
N PHE A 460 -22.24 11.45 8.10
CA PHE A 460 -21.85 10.22 8.80
C PHE A 460 -22.27 8.93 8.07
N GLN A 461 -23.43 8.91 7.39
CA GLN A 461 -23.90 7.72 6.63
C GLN A 461 -22.98 7.40 5.44
N THR A 462 -22.52 8.43 4.74
CA THR A 462 -21.58 8.28 3.62
C THR A 462 -20.21 7.81 4.14
N ILE A 463 -19.78 8.35 5.28
CA ILE A 463 -18.53 7.93 5.93
C ILE A 463 -18.63 6.49 6.42
N ASP A 464 -19.75 6.06 7.02
CA ASP A 464 -19.99 4.68 7.48
C ASP A 464 -19.93 3.67 6.34
N ALA A 465 -20.48 4.00 5.16
CA ALA A 465 -20.46 3.11 4.00
C ALA A 465 -19.05 2.93 3.41
N LEU A 466 -18.22 3.98 3.45
CA LEU A 466 -16.86 3.97 2.94
C LEU A 466 -15.84 3.44 3.95
N SER A 467 -16.11 3.65 5.24
CA SER A 467 -15.20 3.35 6.34
C SER A 467 -15.21 1.86 6.70
N PRO A 468 -14.04 1.26 6.95
CA PRO A 468 -13.97 -0.10 7.49
C PRO A 468 -14.40 -0.17 8.96
N VAL A 469 -14.43 0.98 9.66
CA VAL A 469 -14.75 1.11 11.09
C VAL A 469 -16.07 1.86 11.30
N SER A 470 -16.87 1.35 12.24
CA SER A 470 -18.16 1.92 12.63
C SER A 470 -18.01 3.23 13.40
N ARG A 471 -19.04 4.09 13.35
CA ARG A 471 -19.10 5.33 14.14
C ARG A 471 -19.00 5.05 15.64
N MET A 472 -19.81 4.12 16.15
CA MET A 472 -19.78 3.73 17.55
C MET A 472 -19.15 2.34 17.67
N LEU A 473 -18.07 2.24 18.44
CA LEU A 473 -17.42 0.97 18.75
C LEU A 473 -17.60 0.67 20.23
N GLN A 474 -18.31 -0.42 20.52
CA GLN A 474 -18.51 -0.91 21.89
C GLN A 474 -17.52 -2.02 22.19
N LEU A 475 -16.80 -1.92 23.31
CA LEU A 475 -15.82 -2.91 23.76
C LEU A 475 -15.98 -3.21 25.24
N LYS A 476 -15.64 -4.44 25.60
CA LYS A 476 -15.50 -4.93 26.99
C LYS A 476 -14.16 -5.63 27.15
N VAL A 477 -13.71 -5.83 28.38
CA VAL A 477 -12.59 -6.74 28.65
C VAL A 477 -12.99 -8.15 28.21
N GLY A 478 -12.08 -8.85 27.54
CA GLY A 478 -12.36 -10.14 26.90
C GLY A 478 -13.00 -10.03 25.51
N ALA A 479 -13.32 -8.82 25.02
CA ALA A 479 -13.89 -8.67 23.69
C ALA A 479 -12.88 -9.08 22.61
N GLN A 480 -13.35 -9.88 21.66
CA GLN A 480 -12.54 -10.32 20.53
C GLN A 480 -12.59 -9.29 19.41
N VAL A 481 -11.42 -8.82 19.00
CA VAL A 481 -11.27 -7.74 18.03
C VAL A 481 -10.34 -8.14 16.88
N MET A 482 -10.53 -7.47 15.75
CA MET A 482 -9.71 -7.60 14.56
C MET A 482 -9.23 -6.22 14.14
N LEU A 483 -7.95 -6.16 13.77
CA LEU A 483 -7.30 -4.96 13.29
C LEU A 483 -7.74 -4.67 11.85
N THR A 484 -8.18 -3.44 11.57
CA THR A 484 -8.66 -3.03 10.24
C THR A 484 -7.60 -2.29 9.41
N LYS A 485 -6.42 -2.05 9.98
CA LYS A 485 -5.32 -1.28 9.37
C LYS A 485 -3.97 -1.92 9.70
N ASN A 486 -3.03 -1.90 8.76
CA ASN A 486 -1.65 -2.34 9.04
C ASN A 486 -0.97 -1.31 9.95
N LEU A 487 -0.58 -1.72 11.17
CA LEU A 487 0.19 -0.89 12.09
C LEU A 487 1.68 -1.21 11.98
N ASP A 488 2.05 -2.47 12.17
CA ASP A 488 3.43 -2.93 12.09
C ASP A 488 3.50 -4.33 11.45
N VAL A 489 4.00 -4.38 10.22
CA VAL A 489 4.13 -5.63 9.47
C VAL A 489 5.19 -6.56 10.06
N GLN A 490 6.24 -6.03 10.70
CA GLN A 490 7.32 -6.86 11.25
C GLN A 490 6.88 -7.62 12.50
N ARG A 491 6.04 -6.98 13.32
CA ARG A 491 5.43 -7.59 14.52
C ARG A 491 4.18 -8.41 14.23
N GLY A 492 3.77 -8.52 12.96
CA GLY A 492 2.55 -9.22 12.56
C GLY A 492 1.24 -8.45 12.84
N LEU A 493 1.31 -7.16 13.18
CA LEU A 493 0.15 -6.28 13.35
C LEU A 493 -0.36 -5.78 12.00
N VAL A 494 -0.98 -6.69 11.27
CA VAL A 494 -1.54 -6.48 9.93
C VAL A 494 -3.06 -6.43 9.95
N ASN A 495 -3.65 -5.90 8.90
CA ASN A 495 -5.10 -5.93 8.68
C ASN A 495 -5.58 -7.39 8.66
N GLY A 496 -6.57 -7.71 9.51
CA GLY A 496 -7.01 -9.08 9.78
C GLY A 496 -6.39 -9.71 11.03
N ALA A 497 -5.38 -9.08 11.64
CA ALA A 497 -4.79 -9.58 12.88
C ALA A 497 -5.83 -9.60 13.99
N ARG A 498 -5.89 -10.73 14.69
CA ARG A 498 -6.92 -11.05 15.68
C ARG A 498 -6.34 -10.90 17.07
N GLY A 499 -7.15 -10.41 17.99
CA GLY A 499 -6.74 -10.26 19.37
C GLY A 499 -7.92 -10.17 20.33
N VAL A 500 -7.58 -10.16 21.61
CA VAL A 500 -8.53 -10.04 22.72
C VAL A 500 -8.17 -8.81 23.54
N VAL A 501 -9.16 -8.01 23.88
CA VAL A 501 -9.00 -6.86 24.77
C VAL A 501 -8.68 -7.38 26.17
N VAL A 502 -7.48 -7.07 26.66
CA VAL A 502 -6.99 -7.53 27.98
C VAL A 502 -7.39 -6.55 29.06
N ASP A 503 -7.25 -5.27 28.76
CA ASP A 503 -7.45 -4.19 29.71
C ASP A 503 -7.64 -2.87 28.96
N PHE A 504 -8.05 -1.83 29.66
CA PHE A 504 -8.09 -0.47 29.17
C PHE A 504 -7.21 0.42 30.05
N GLN A 505 -6.39 1.27 29.43
CA GLN A 505 -5.49 2.14 30.19
C GLN A 505 -6.26 3.03 31.19
N PRO A 506 -5.72 3.24 32.41
CA PRO A 506 -6.26 4.20 33.36
C PRO A 506 -6.01 5.62 32.84
N GLY A 507 -7.09 6.38 32.60
CA GLY A 507 -7.06 7.76 32.10
C GLY A 507 -8.33 8.15 31.34
N ASN A 508 -8.55 9.45 31.11
CA ASN A 508 -9.79 10.00 30.50
C ASN A 508 -10.16 9.40 29.14
N GLN A 509 -9.19 8.89 28.36
CA GLN A 509 -9.46 8.30 27.04
C GLN A 509 -9.61 6.77 27.06
N GLY A 510 -9.23 6.10 28.15
CA GLY A 510 -9.48 4.66 28.36
C GLY A 510 -9.09 3.74 27.20
N LEU A 511 -7.94 3.95 26.56
CA LEU A 511 -7.57 3.23 25.32
C LEU A 511 -7.43 1.71 25.54
N PRO A 512 -7.89 0.87 24.59
CA PRO A 512 -7.84 -0.58 24.74
C PRO A 512 -6.42 -1.13 24.55
N ARG A 513 -6.03 -2.03 25.45
CA ARG A 513 -4.83 -2.86 25.34
C ARG A 513 -5.24 -4.24 24.81
N VAL A 514 -4.71 -4.62 23.66
CA VAL A 514 -5.10 -5.84 22.94
C VAL A 514 -3.93 -6.81 22.89
N ARG A 515 -4.18 -8.07 23.25
CA ARG A 515 -3.26 -9.20 23.01
C ARG A 515 -3.61 -9.85 21.69
N PHE A 516 -2.69 -9.84 20.75
CA PHE A 516 -2.86 -10.44 19.42
C PHE A 516 -2.37 -11.89 19.39
N LEU A 517 -2.85 -12.67 18.42
CA LEU A 517 -2.42 -14.05 18.18
C LEU A 517 -0.92 -14.17 17.90
N CYS A 518 -0.28 -13.12 17.37
CA CYS A 518 1.17 -13.08 17.20
C CYS A 518 1.96 -12.94 18.52
N GLY A 519 1.28 -12.95 19.67
CA GLY A 519 1.87 -12.75 21.00
C GLY A 519 2.12 -11.29 21.37
N ALA A 520 1.99 -10.36 20.43
CA ALA A 520 2.16 -8.94 20.69
C ALA A 520 1.02 -8.39 21.56
N VAL A 521 1.38 -7.62 22.59
CA VAL A 521 0.42 -6.88 23.41
C VAL A 521 0.68 -5.39 23.23
N GLU A 522 -0.25 -4.69 22.56
CA GLU A 522 -0.12 -3.26 22.30
C GLU A 522 -1.37 -2.47 22.70
N VAL A 523 -1.15 -1.20 23.03
CA VAL A 523 -2.20 -0.21 23.28
C VAL A 523 -2.59 0.40 21.95
N ILE A 524 -3.85 0.20 21.57
CA ILE A 524 -4.34 0.62 20.27
C ILE A 524 -4.80 2.08 20.35
N LYS A 525 -4.15 2.93 19.56
CA LYS A 525 -4.46 4.35 19.45
C LYS A 525 -5.51 4.59 18.37
N ARG A 526 -6.17 5.75 18.45
CA ARG A 526 -7.08 6.21 17.39
C ARG A 526 -6.30 6.54 16.13
N GLU A 527 -6.74 5.98 15.01
CA GLU A 527 -6.20 6.22 13.68
C GLU A 527 -7.14 7.12 12.88
N ARG A 528 -6.58 7.84 11.91
CA ARG A 528 -7.36 8.67 10.98
C ARG A 528 -7.44 7.99 9.61
N TRP A 529 -8.66 7.89 9.09
CA TRP A 529 -8.94 7.56 7.70
C TRP A 529 -9.35 8.83 6.96
N MET A 530 -8.93 8.93 5.70
CA MET A 530 -9.34 10.01 4.81
C MET A 530 -10.04 9.38 3.62
N PHE A 531 -11.23 9.88 3.33
CA PHE A 531 -12.08 9.43 2.23
C PHE A 531 -12.27 10.59 1.27
N LYS A 532 -12.26 10.29 -0.01
CA LYS A 532 -12.60 11.26 -1.04
C LYS A 532 -14.06 11.07 -1.41
N ALA A 533 -14.90 12.01 -1.00
CA ALA A 533 -16.34 11.99 -1.28
C ALA A 533 -16.65 12.59 -2.65
N SER A 534 -17.89 12.38 -3.10
CA SER A 534 -18.46 12.95 -4.30
C SER A 534 -18.28 14.48 -4.30
N GLY A 535 -17.76 15.05 -5.39
CA GLY A 535 -17.52 16.50 -5.49
C GLY A 535 -16.16 16.99 -4.98
N GLY A 536 -15.25 16.09 -4.59
CA GLY A 536 -13.86 16.45 -4.24
C GLY A 536 -13.65 16.85 -2.78
N LEU A 537 -14.66 16.73 -1.93
CA LEU A 537 -14.56 16.93 -0.49
C LEU A 537 -13.74 15.79 0.15
N TYR A 538 -12.79 16.15 1.01
CA TYR A 538 -12.05 15.19 1.83
C TYR A 538 -12.77 15.03 3.16
N LEU A 539 -13.39 13.86 3.36
CA LEU A 539 -13.95 13.48 4.65
C LEU A 539 -12.90 12.75 5.46
N SER A 540 -12.87 12.95 6.78
CA SER A 540 -12.01 12.18 7.66
C SER A 540 -12.78 11.60 8.82
N ARG A 541 -12.43 10.37 9.19
CA ARG A 541 -12.89 9.71 10.41
C ARG A 541 -11.69 9.40 11.28
N GLN A 542 -11.76 9.76 12.56
CA GLN A 542 -10.79 9.35 13.56
C GLN A 542 -11.45 8.38 14.55
N GLN A 543 -10.95 7.14 14.58
CA GLN A 543 -11.53 6.06 15.39
C GLN A 543 -10.46 5.00 15.69
N LEU A 544 -10.73 4.09 16.63
CA LEU A 544 -9.89 2.93 16.86
C LEU A 544 -9.90 2.00 15.61
N PRO A 545 -8.74 1.50 15.13
CA PRO A 545 -8.64 0.56 14.00
C PRO A 545 -9.06 -0.86 14.39
N LEU A 546 -10.13 -0.99 15.15
CA LEU A 546 -10.64 -2.24 15.69
C LEU A 546 -12.08 -2.46 15.25
N LYS A 547 -12.43 -3.73 15.05
CA LYS A 547 -13.79 -4.20 14.86
C LYS A 547 -14.00 -5.49 15.65
N LEU A 548 -15.21 -5.74 16.13
CA LEU A 548 -15.56 -7.03 16.73
C LEU A 548 -15.33 -8.17 15.73
N ALA A 549 -14.78 -9.26 16.22
CA ALA A 549 -14.20 -10.31 15.39
C ALA A 549 -14.68 -11.73 15.73
N TRP A 550 -15.79 -11.87 16.45
CA TRP A 550 -16.44 -13.19 16.59
C TRP A 550 -17.04 -13.64 15.27
N ALA A 551 -17.69 -12.73 14.55
CA ALA A 551 -18.24 -13.00 13.23
C ALA A 551 -17.91 -11.88 12.23
N ILE A 552 -17.74 -12.25 10.96
CA ILE A 552 -17.63 -11.33 9.82
C ILE A 552 -18.34 -11.93 8.61
N SER A 553 -18.86 -11.09 7.72
CA SER A 553 -19.49 -11.59 6.50
C SER A 553 -18.45 -12.02 5.47
N ILE A 554 -18.77 -13.03 4.67
CA ILE A 554 -17.88 -13.53 3.59
C ILE A 554 -17.50 -12.38 2.64
N HIS A 555 -18.46 -11.52 2.27
CA HIS A 555 -18.21 -10.32 1.45
C HIS A 555 -17.15 -9.39 2.05
N LYS A 556 -17.20 -9.10 3.35
CA LYS A 556 -16.21 -8.22 4.00
C LYS A 556 -14.86 -8.89 4.23
N SER A 557 -14.81 -10.23 4.21
CA SER A 557 -13.57 -11.00 4.32
C SER A 557 -12.74 -11.03 3.03
N GLN A 558 -13.32 -10.65 1.88
CA GLN A 558 -12.62 -10.63 0.60
C GLN A 558 -11.39 -9.72 0.66
N GLY A 559 -10.30 -10.12 0.01
CA GLY A 559 -8.98 -9.50 0.17
C GLY A 559 -8.25 -9.77 1.51
N MET A 560 -8.93 -10.20 2.58
CA MET A 560 -8.30 -10.44 3.90
C MET A 560 -7.61 -11.81 3.99
N THR A 561 -6.67 -11.95 4.92
CA THR A 561 -6.01 -13.21 5.29
C THR A 561 -6.28 -13.46 6.77
N LEU A 562 -6.80 -14.65 7.11
CA LEU A 562 -7.18 -15.03 8.46
C LEU A 562 -6.39 -16.27 8.89
N ASP A 563 -5.86 -16.23 10.12
CA ASP A 563 -5.08 -17.34 10.67
C ASP A 563 -5.97 -18.50 11.14
N CYS A 564 -7.05 -18.19 11.86
CA CYS A 564 -8.07 -19.16 12.29
C CYS A 564 -9.48 -18.71 11.89
N VAL A 565 -10.21 -19.57 11.20
CA VAL A 565 -11.53 -19.29 10.65
C VAL A 565 -12.48 -20.47 10.81
N GLU A 566 -13.70 -20.17 11.26
CA GLU A 566 -14.82 -21.11 11.28
C GLU A 566 -15.80 -20.71 10.17
N ILE A 567 -16.25 -21.66 9.37
CA ILE A 567 -17.12 -21.39 8.22
C ILE A 567 -18.34 -22.30 8.32
N SER A 568 -19.54 -21.71 8.33
CA SER A 568 -20.77 -22.46 8.11
C SER A 568 -21.18 -22.33 6.65
N LEU A 569 -21.28 -23.45 5.95
CA LEU A 569 -21.63 -23.50 4.53
C LEU A 569 -23.11 -23.82 4.28
N ALA A 570 -23.92 -23.98 5.34
CA ALA A 570 -25.34 -24.36 5.24
C ALA A 570 -26.20 -23.35 4.47
N ARG A 571 -25.85 -22.05 4.53
CA ARG A 571 -26.63 -20.94 3.92
C ARG A 571 -25.96 -20.31 2.69
N VAL A 572 -25.00 -21.01 2.06
CA VAL A 572 -24.34 -20.49 0.84
C VAL A 572 -25.32 -20.52 -0.33
N PHE A 573 -25.48 -19.38 -0.99
CA PHE A 573 -26.42 -19.21 -2.10
C PHE A 573 -25.75 -18.76 -3.40
N GLU A 574 -24.54 -18.18 -3.32
CA GLU A 574 -23.81 -17.69 -4.49
C GLU A 574 -22.68 -18.62 -4.94
N SER A 575 -22.48 -18.68 -6.27
CA SER A 575 -21.32 -19.35 -6.86
C SER A 575 -20.02 -18.63 -6.45
N GLY A 576 -18.97 -19.38 -6.14
CA GLY A 576 -17.70 -18.83 -5.66
C GLY A 576 -17.68 -18.35 -4.19
N GLN A 577 -18.82 -18.22 -3.51
CA GLN A 577 -18.88 -17.77 -2.11
C GLN A 577 -18.17 -18.75 -1.16
N ALA A 578 -18.37 -20.06 -1.36
CA ALA A 578 -17.64 -21.10 -0.61
C ALA A 578 -16.12 -21.02 -0.84
N TYR A 579 -15.68 -20.81 -2.08
CA TYR A 579 -14.27 -20.64 -2.43
C TYR A 579 -13.66 -19.39 -1.76
N VAL A 580 -14.38 -18.26 -1.74
CA VAL A 580 -13.90 -17.03 -1.09
C VAL A 580 -13.70 -17.26 0.40
N ALA A 581 -14.67 -17.90 1.07
CA ALA A 581 -14.60 -18.19 2.49
C ALA A 581 -13.41 -19.13 2.82
N LEU A 582 -13.29 -20.26 2.12
CA LEU A 582 -12.21 -21.24 2.34
C LEU A 582 -10.83 -20.65 2.06
N SER A 583 -10.71 -19.82 1.02
CA SER A 583 -9.43 -19.20 0.62
C SER A 583 -8.93 -18.09 1.56
N ARG A 584 -9.72 -17.73 2.59
CA ARG A 584 -9.28 -16.77 3.63
C ARG A 584 -8.31 -17.39 4.61
N ALA A 585 -8.43 -18.69 4.86
CA ALA A 585 -7.56 -19.42 5.77
C ALA A 585 -6.13 -19.47 5.22
N ARG A 586 -5.15 -19.32 6.14
CA ARG A 586 -3.73 -19.43 5.83
C ARG A 586 -3.24 -20.89 5.81
N SER A 587 -3.79 -21.73 6.69
CA SER A 587 -3.48 -23.16 6.81
C SER A 587 -4.77 -23.98 6.93
N LEU A 588 -4.69 -25.27 6.59
CA LEU A 588 -5.80 -26.21 6.75
C LEU A 588 -6.11 -26.49 8.23
N GLU A 589 -5.10 -26.48 9.11
CA GLU A 589 -5.28 -26.65 10.55
C GLU A 589 -6.08 -25.52 11.20
N GLY A 590 -5.94 -24.29 10.68
CA GLY A 590 -6.67 -23.11 11.17
C GLY A 590 -8.06 -22.98 10.55
N LEU A 591 -8.47 -23.93 9.72
CA LEU A 591 -9.77 -23.94 9.06
C LEU A 591 -10.68 -24.95 9.75
N ARG A 592 -11.88 -24.52 10.10
CA ARG A 592 -12.98 -25.40 10.49
C ARG A 592 -14.19 -25.15 9.60
N VAL A 593 -14.67 -26.22 8.97
CA VAL A 593 -15.85 -26.18 8.11
C VAL A 593 -16.98 -26.95 8.76
N MET A 594 -18.12 -26.29 8.92
CA MET A 594 -19.36 -26.88 9.45
C MET A 594 -20.36 -27.04 8.30
N ASP A 595 -21.15 -28.12 8.36
CA ASP A 595 -22.27 -28.40 7.46
C ASP A 595 -21.87 -28.37 5.96
N PHE A 596 -20.74 -29.01 5.63
CA PHE A 596 -20.26 -29.07 4.25
C PHE A 596 -21.16 -29.97 3.40
N ASN A 597 -21.65 -29.41 2.29
CA ASN A 597 -22.32 -30.17 1.25
C ASN A 597 -21.59 -29.94 -0.08
N PRO A 598 -21.15 -30.98 -0.81
CA PRO A 598 -20.45 -30.82 -2.09
C PRO A 598 -21.20 -29.97 -3.12
N ARG A 599 -22.54 -29.96 -3.08
CA ARG A 599 -23.39 -29.19 -4.01
C ARG A 599 -23.24 -27.67 -3.88
N VAL A 600 -22.72 -27.16 -2.76
CA VAL A 600 -22.53 -25.71 -2.55
C VAL A 600 -21.29 -25.17 -3.26
N VAL A 601 -20.38 -26.05 -3.67
CA VAL A 601 -19.16 -25.68 -4.39
C VAL A 601 -19.47 -25.63 -5.87
N GLN A 602 -19.94 -24.47 -6.33
CA GLN A 602 -20.25 -24.23 -7.74
C GLN A 602 -19.40 -23.09 -8.29
N ALA A 603 -18.95 -23.29 -9.54
CA ALA A 603 -18.29 -22.26 -10.33
C ALA A 603 -19.19 -21.92 -11.53
N ASN A 604 -19.28 -20.64 -11.85
CA ASN A 604 -20.06 -20.19 -12.98
C ASN A 604 -19.42 -20.65 -14.31
N GLN A 605 -20.20 -21.26 -15.19
CA GLN A 605 -19.71 -21.85 -16.45
C GLN A 605 -19.15 -20.80 -17.41
N ASP A 606 -19.75 -19.62 -17.50
CA ASP A 606 -19.27 -18.54 -18.37
C ASP A 606 -17.89 -18.06 -17.95
N VAL A 607 -17.65 -18.00 -16.63
CA VAL A 607 -16.37 -17.64 -16.06
C VAL A 607 -15.31 -18.71 -16.36
N LEU A 608 -15.66 -20.00 -16.22
CA LEU A 608 -14.76 -21.10 -16.58
C LEU A 608 -14.37 -21.06 -18.06
N LEU A 609 -15.32 -20.79 -18.95
CA LEU A 609 -15.08 -20.62 -20.37
C LEU A 609 -14.18 -19.41 -20.66
N PHE A 610 -14.41 -18.28 -19.97
CA PHE A 610 -13.56 -17.10 -20.06
C PHE A 610 -12.10 -17.41 -19.69
N TYR A 611 -11.84 -18.04 -18.55
CA TYR A 611 -10.48 -18.43 -18.15
C TYR A 611 -9.85 -19.47 -19.08
N LYS A 612 -10.65 -20.40 -19.64
CA LYS A 612 -10.17 -21.37 -20.63
C LYS A 612 -9.71 -20.67 -21.92
N ARG A 613 -10.46 -19.68 -22.41
CA ARG A 613 -10.09 -18.86 -23.57
C ARG A 613 -8.81 -18.06 -23.30
N LEU A 614 -8.73 -17.41 -22.15
CA LEU A 614 -7.56 -16.61 -21.73
C LEU A 614 -6.27 -17.44 -21.71
N ARG A 615 -6.33 -18.68 -21.20
CA ARG A 615 -5.19 -19.61 -21.22
C ARG A 615 -4.81 -20.05 -22.63
N LYS A 616 -5.79 -20.31 -23.49
CA LYS A 616 -5.56 -20.68 -24.90
C LYS A 616 -4.90 -19.54 -25.68
N GLU A 617 -5.36 -18.30 -25.51
CA GLU A 617 -4.77 -17.11 -26.13
C GLU A 617 -3.32 -16.90 -25.69
N ARG A 618 -3.02 -17.11 -24.39
CA ARG A 618 -1.66 -17.04 -23.87
C ARG A 618 -0.74 -18.07 -24.53
N LEU A 619 -1.19 -19.32 -24.68
CA LEU A 619 -0.43 -20.38 -25.34
C LEU A 619 -0.16 -20.04 -26.81
N LEU A 620 -1.14 -19.49 -27.53
CA LEU A 620 -0.99 -19.06 -28.92
C LEU A 620 0.00 -17.89 -29.07
N MET A 621 -0.02 -16.91 -28.17
CA MET A 621 0.97 -15.82 -28.16
C MET A 621 2.39 -16.31 -27.84
N GLN A 622 2.53 -17.28 -26.93
CA GLN A 622 3.83 -17.87 -26.63
C GLN A 622 4.37 -18.72 -27.80
N SER A 623 3.49 -19.44 -28.49
CA SER A 623 3.86 -20.26 -29.65
C SER A 623 4.29 -19.38 -30.83
N SER A 624 3.53 -18.33 -31.15
CA SER A 624 3.89 -17.37 -32.20
C SER A 624 5.18 -16.60 -31.91
N MET A 625 5.46 -16.25 -30.65
CA MET A 625 6.77 -15.67 -30.27
C MET A 625 7.92 -16.67 -30.45
N ASN A 626 7.70 -17.94 -30.09
CA ASN A 626 8.72 -18.98 -30.28
C ASN A 626 8.96 -19.30 -31.76
N ASP A 627 7.94 -19.27 -32.61
CA ASP A 627 8.06 -19.47 -34.06
C ASP A 627 8.80 -18.29 -34.73
N PHE A 628 8.55 -17.06 -34.29
CA PHE A 628 9.23 -15.86 -34.78
C PHE A 628 10.72 -15.84 -34.36
N VAL A 629 11.00 -16.23 -33.12
CA VAL A 629 12.38 -16.41 -32.64
C VAL A 629 13.08 -17.56 -33.39
N GLY A 630 12.37 -18.67 -33.65
CA GLY A 630 12.88 -19.80 -34.43
C GLY A 630 13.18 -19.47 -35.90
N GLN A 631 12.42 -18.56 -36.52
CA GLN A 631 12.71 -18.05 -37.86
C GLN A 631 13.91 -17.09 -37.87
N SER A 632 14.04 -16.21 -36.86
CA SER A 632 15.19 -15.29 -36.75
C SER A 632 16.53 -16.03 -36.54
N TYR A 633 16.53 -17.18 -35.86
CA TYR A 633 17.72 -18.05 -35.77
C TYR A 633 18.03 -18.83 -37.07
N LYS A 634 17.04 -19.04 -37.95
CA LYS A 634 17.24 -19.66 -39.28
C LYS A 634 17.74 -18.66 -40.33
N GLU A 635 17.40 -17.37 -40.20
CA GLU A 635 17.95 -16.32 -41.08
C GLU A 635 19.38 -15.94 -40.70
N ASN A 636 19.73 -15.93 -39.40
CA ASN A 636 21.11 -15.65 -38.95
C ASN A 636 22.09 -16.82 -39.14
N SER A 637 21.63 -17.98 -39.61
CA SER A 637 22.50 -19.12 -39.98
C SER A 637 22.73 -19.23 -41.49
N ARG A 638 22.26 -18.24 -42.26
CA ARG A 638 22.43 -18.15 -43.72
C ARG A 638 23.32 -16.99 -44.19
N TRP A 639 24.05 -16.35 -43.28
CA TRP A 639 25.06 -15.33 -43.58
C TRP A 639 26.43 -15.77 -43.07
#